data_AF-A0A232F999-F1
#
_entry.id   AF-A0A232F999-F1
#
_cell.length_a   1.000
_cell.length_b   1.000
_cell.length_c   1.000
_cell.angle_alpha   90.00
_cell.angle_beta   90.00
_cell.angle_gamma   90.00
#
_symmetry.space_group_name_H-M   'P 1'
#
loop_
_entity.id
_entity.type
_entity.pdbx_description
1 polymer ?
#
loop_
_entity_poly.entity_id
_entity_poly.type
_entity_poly.pdbx_seq_one_letter_code
_entity_poly.pdbx_strand_id
1 'polypeptide(L)'
;MVTRLPQEFRRYNRNRNQLRHIFKETQRVLEVINLENFFPGENIIDELLPTLTFDKITHILENCPAIVIFGQNNKAKATLVNRILSTEVLPVCTGSWRWIKIGCGPTNHVNLTLGLEYEVVENLLANEKPWVTIPAEDLVESGSVDPNCPTVLEVKLNQPTLKDGVQIFVVPDTGAVQILAKGIFKILPIFLYALGEQPLSNENMEELRNLKETYPYNPILFVSALSHISFDSLDSDLSRSETRKFQIKIESSGSSSTKEDFTRSSSTQDDSFKLNSVRLDSVKESDDVDGLNLDKINLLGMTWLDQLTDLGFMGENVEADQTTWLTNAQYSQSSDLLDSCKKLDRILYFVRSCLQTYLVNVSNYLNDVHTTSLRKFILSAFDMAREIQITPKRIQYAQQKENELYANLMKVVNAKQEELTELIQNTIQEMKDEILLAPDNASNLYQNVPFQAGEWSATVRAATTEVQRIVLTRLGERVAKQLVNSVNCLRDTFVGTLQRCLLSLEKSYEHDTNLTASDALKQILSAAYNVELHNSSPSLVHSFLERMRQLLKSMPLPWAPTPIFNASWRRKVTIDVLNSLSAARLARTISTQFRDKVKASHDTFQSALRSLENHYSGKLERTEEQRIAIRKYHAPRLAKLALESTSMSDMVRFGIPHQGKEIGRGQYGVVFACDGWGGAPGPCAVKSVVPPDEKHWNDLAMEFYYTRSIPDHKRIVKLRGSVIDHTYGGGYGLGAAVLLITDRMSRDLYCGIRSGLEWLVRIQIAIDVLEGIRYLHSQGLVHRDIKLKNVLLDPENRAKLTDLGFCITEAMMSGSIVGTPVHMAPELLSGHYDSSVDVYAFGILFWYICAGHVRLPYAFEQFHNKEQLWTSVRKGIRPERLIVFDDECWNLMEQCWAGEPSRRPLLGAILPVLESIQAKAENGYRKSPESQSSDSEPRSTSPVAQRQSRKPTAVETKDNMINGKSPRLNNNYNNNNALALLEPNNQRGEVASPIFVPSRRKKHHNAVILRTPKHPSFPMTNFFHTSACSNLYIQMHEF
;
A
#
# COMPACT_ATOMS: atom_id res chain seq x y z
N MET A 1 -4.40 -33.71 26.55
CA MET A 1 -5.69 -33.23 25.98
C MET A 1 -6.68 -32.73 27.04
N VAL A 2 -7.17 -33.58 27.96
CA VAL A 2 -8.33 -33.36 28.86
C VAL A 2 -8.48 -31.93 29.45
N THR A 3 -7.42 -31.34 29.99
CA THR A 3 -7.46 -30.02 30.65
C THR A 3 -7.19 -28.83 29.73
N ARG A 4 -6.77 -29.07 28.48
CA ARG A 4 -6.34 -28.04 27.52
C ARG A 4 -7.31 -27.83 26.35
N LEU A 5 -8.11 -28.83 25.98
CA LEU A 5 -9.09 -28.70 24.88
C LEU A 5 -10.09 -27.53 25.11
N PRO A 6 -10.69 -27.35 26.31
CA PRO A 6 -11.50 -26.15 26.59
C PRO A 6 -10.73 -24.83 26.49
N GLN A 7 -9.41 -24.84 26.73
CA GLN A 7 -8.59 -23.61 26.71
C GLN A 7 -8.40 -23.10 25.29
N GLU A 8 -8.17 -23.99 24.32
CA GLU A 8 -8.06 -23.61 22.90
C GLU A 8 -9.44 -23.20 22.33
N PHE A 9 -10.54 -23.84 22.75
CA PHE A 9 -11.90 -23.37 22.40
C PHE A 9 -12.22 -21.99 23.03
N ARG A 10 -11.83 -21.75 24.29
CA ARG A 10 -11.95 -20.43 24.93
C ARG A 10 -11.11 -19.36 24.20
N ARG A 11 -9.91 -19.71 23.74
CA ARG A 11 -9.04 -18.84 22.94
C ARG A 11 -9.65 -18.54 21.57
N TYR A 12 -10.16 -19.56 20.88
CA TYR A 12 -10.92 -19.40 19.63
C TYR A 12 -12.10 -18.45 19.81
N ASN A 13 -12.95 -18.70 20.80
CA ASN A 13 -14.15 -17.90 21.06
C ASN A 13 -13.83 -16.43 21.38
N ARG A 14 -12.76 -16.17 22.16
CA ARG A 14 -12.26 -14.80 22.40
C ARG A 14 -11.85 -14.13 21.10
N ASN A 15 -11.02 -14.80 20.29
CA ASN A 15 -10.46 -14.23 19.08
C ASN A 15 -11.51 -14.05 17.97
N ARG A 16 -12.46 -14.98 17.84
CA ARG A 16 -13.65 -14.86 16.97
C ARG A 16 -14.47 -13.63 17.31
N ASN A 17 -14.70 -13.37 18.60
CA ASN A 17 -15.46 -12.20 19.04
C ASN A 17 -14.76 -10.88 18.69
N GLN A 18 -13.42 -10.83 18.78
CA GLN A 18 -12.64 -9.66 18.33
C GLN A 18 -12.72 -9.48 16.80
N LEU A 19 -12.57 -10.56 16.02
CA LEU A 19 -12.75 -10.50 14.56
C LEU A 19 -14.17 -10.12 14.13
N ARG A 20 -15.21 -10.53 14.87
CA ARG A 20 -16.60 -10.10 14.66
C ARG A 20 -16.85 -8.63 15.04
N HIS A 21 -16.00 -8.03 15.87
CA HIS A 21 -15.99 -6.56 16.03
C HIS A 21 -15.32 -5.88 14.83
N ILE A 22 -14.12 -6.34 14.43
CA ILE A 22 -13.37 -5.79 13.29
C ILE A 22 -14.25 -5.81 12.03
N PHE A 23 -14.82 -6.96 11.66
CA PHE A 23 -15.69 -7.12 10.49
C PHE A 23 -16.88 -6.14 10.48
N LYS A 24 -17.58 -5.98 11.60
CA LYS A 24 -18.68 -5.01 11.72
C LYS A 24 -18.23 -3.56 11.58
N GLU A 25 -16.98 -3.26 11.93
CA GLU A 25 -16.41 -1.93 11.75
C GLU A 25 -15.91 -1.73 10.30
N THR A 26 -15.38 -2.77 9.64
CA THR A 26 -15.11 -2.80 8.20
C THR A 26 -16.36 -2.45 7.40
N GLN A 27 -17.50 -3.10 7.69
CA GLN A 27 -18.79 -2.84 7.03
C GLN A 27 -19.17 -1.36 7.13
N ARG A 28 -19.23 -0.81 8.36
CA ARG A 28 -19.58 0.61 8.60
C ARG A 28 -18.65 1.60 7.89
N VAL A 29 -17.35 1.29 7.86
CA VAL A 29 -16.36 2.15 7.19
C VAL A 29 -16.59 2.14 5.68
N LEU A 30 -16.85 0.98 5.07
CA LEU A 30 -17.20 0.87 3.65
C LEU A 30 -18.56 1.50 3.32
N GLU A 31 -19.56 1.37 4.19
CA GLU A 31 -20.88 2.03 4.07
C GLU A 31 -20.75 3.56 4.02
N VAL A 32 -20.02 4.17 4.98
CA VAL A 32 -19.75 5.62 5.01
C VAL A 32 -19.01 6.08 3.75
N ILE A 33 -18.00 5.30 3.33
CA ILE A 33 -17.20 5.56 2.12
C ILE A 33 -18.05 5.54 0.83
N ASN A 34 -19.03 4.64 0.75
CA ASN A 34 -19.95 4.54 -0.38
C ASN A 34 -20.95 5.70 -0.38
N LEU A 35 -21.46 6.10 0.79
CA LEU A 35 -22.37 7.24 0.96
C LEU A 35 -21.73 8.60 0.63
N GLU A 36 -20.43 8.77 0.91
CA GLU A 36 -19.68 9.98 0.56
C GLU A 36 -19.24 10.04 -0.92
N ASN A 37 -19.53 8.98 -1.70
CA ASN A 37 -19.37 8.93 -3.15
C ASN A 37 -17.96 9.33 -3.65
N PHE A 38 -16.91 8.90 -2.95
CA PHE A 38 -15.51 9.13 -3.34
C PHE A 38 -15.12 8.52 -4.69
N PHE A 39 -15.89 7.54 -5.18
CA PHE A 39 -15.64 6.78 -6.41
C PHE A 39 -16.92 6.73 -7.26
N PRO A 40 -17.25 7.81 -7.99
CA PRO A 40 -18.55 7.97 -8.63
C PRO A 40 -18.79 6.93 -9.73
N GLY A 41 -19.82 6.11 -9.54
CA GLY A 41 -20.22 5.03 -10.45
C GLY A 41 -19.73 3.63 -10.04
N GLU A 42 -18.98 3.50 -8.96
CA GLU A 42 -18.47 2.22 -8.44
C GLU A 42 -19.20 1.86 -7.13
N ASN A 43 -19.77 0.65 -7.00
CA ASN A 43 -20.21 0.16 -5.69
C ASN A 43 -19.02 -0.49 -4.98
N ILE A 44 -18.36 0.30 -4.14
CA ILE A 44 -17.12 -0.04 -3.45
C ILE A 44 -17.32 -1.26 -2.53
N ILE A 45 -18.54 -1.47 -2.03
CA ILE A 45 -18.89 -2.60 -1.15
C ILE A 45 -18.87 -3.92 -1.94
N ASP A 46 -19.51 -3.97 -3.10
CA ASP A 46 -19.59 -5.18 -3.94
C ASP A 46 -18.22 -5.55 -4.53
N GLU A 47 -17.39 -4.54 -4.85
CA GLU A 47 -16.04 -4.71 -5.39
C GLU A 47 -15.05 -5.21 -4.32
N LEU A 48 -15.03 -4.57 -3.14
CA LEU A 48 -14.02 -4.85 -2.12
C LEU A 48 -14.44 -5.94 -1.13
N LEU A 49 -15.75 -6.18 -0.96
CA LEU A 49 -16.29 -7.25 -0.11
C LEU A 49 -17.36 -8.07 -0.87
N PRO A 50 -16.99 -8.81 -1.94
CA PRO A 50 -17.95 -9.58 -2.75
C PRO A 50 -18.74 -10.59 -1.91
N THR A 51 -19.99 -10.88 -2.30
CA THR A 51 -20.94 -11.72 -1.56
C THR A 51 -20.34 -13.06 -1.12
N LEU A 52 -19.62 -13.76 -1.99
CA LEU A 52 -18.95 -15.03 -1.67
C LEU A 52 -17.89 -14.90 -0.54
N THR A 53 -17.22 -13.75 -0.43
CA THR A 53 -16.27 -13.47 0.65
C THR A 53 -17.01 -13.07 1.93
N PHE A 54 -18.06 -12.27 1.81
CA PHE A 54 -18.95 -11.91 2.91
C PHE A 54 -19.57 -13.15 3.58
N ASP A 55 -20.11 -14.08 2.78
CA ASP A 55 -20.74 -15.31 3.25
C ASP A 55 -19.73 -16.23 3.95
N LYS A 56 -18.51 -16.37 3.41
CA LYS A 56 -17.43 -17.15 4.05
C LYS A 56 -17.00 -16.57 5.39
N ILE A 57 -16.84 -15.25 5.48
CA ILE A 57 -16.50 -14.58 6.74
C ILE A 57 -17.63 -14.75 7.76
N THR A 58 -18.88 -14.51 7.35
CA THR A 58 -20.06 -14.65 8.20
C THR A 58 -20.22 -16.08 8.70
N HIS A 59 -20.08 -17.07 7.83
CA HIS A 59 -20.13 -18.49 8.18
C HIS A 59 -19.12 -18.85 9.29
N ILE A 60 -17.88 -18.36 9.22
CA ILE A 60 -16.85 -18.64 10.25
C ILE A 60 -17.08 -17.84 11.55
N LEU A 61 -17.61 -16.61 11.46
CA LEU A 61 -17.79 -15.74 12.63
C LEU A 61 -19.08 -15.99 13.41
N GLU A 62 -20.10 -16.61 12.80
CA GLU A 62 -21.40 -16.84 13.44
C GLU A 62 -21.62 -18.30 13.87
N ASN A 63 -21.10 -19.28 13.13
CA ASN A 63 -21.17 -20.70 13.52
C ASN A 63 -20.15 -21.08 14.61
N CYS A 64 -20.39 -22.18 15.31
CA CYS A 64 -19.49 -22.68 16.36
C CYS A 64 -18.68 -23.89 15.91
N PRO A 65 -17.38 -24.00 16.27
CA PRO A 65 -16.58 -25.17 15.95
C PRO A 65 -17.07 -26.39 16.73
N ALA A 66 -17.06 -27.54 16.05
CA ALA A 66 -17.39 -28.83 16.65
C ALA A 66 -16.47 -29.92 16.10
N ILE A 67 -16.11 -30.86 16.96
CA ILE A 67 -15.35 -32.05 16.54
C ILE A 67 -16.36 -33.03 15.94
N VAL A 68 -16.15 -33.45 14.70
CA VAL A 68 -17.03 -34.39 13.98
C VAL A 68 -16.29 -35.70 13.80
N ILE A 69 -16.80 -36.77 14.42
CA ILE A 69 -16.16 -38.08 14.49
C ILE A 69 -16.86 -39.04 13.53
N PHE A 70 -16.18 -39.28 12.41
CA PHE A 70 -16.40 -40.39 11.48
C PHE A 70 -15.60 -41.63 11.93
N GLY A 71 -15.79 -42.76 11.26
CA GLY A 71 -14.95 -43.94 11.47
C GLY A 71 -15.50 -45.19 10.82
N GLN A 72 -14.66 -46.22 10.70
CA GLN A 72 -14.98 -47.48 10.01
C GLN A 72 -16.23 -48.20 10.54
N ASN A 73 -16.53 -48.04 11.84
CA ASN A 73 -17.64 -48.68 12.55
C ASN A 73 -17.83 -48.05 13.94
N ASN A 74 -18.95 -48.39 14.59
CA ASN A 74 -19.30 -47.89 15.92
C ASN A 74 -18.34 -48.31 17.04
N LYS A 75 -17.65 -49.47 16.95
CA LYS A 75 -16.58 -49.85 17.89
C LYS A 75 -15.40 -48.87 17.86
N ALA A 76 -14.95 -48.49 16.66
CA ALA A 76 -13.89 -47.50 16.49
C ALA A 76 -14.32 -46.10 16.98
N LYS A 77 -15.53 -45.65 16.60
CA LYS A 77 -16.09 -44.36 17.04
C LYS A 77 -16.28 -44.30 18.57
N ALA A 78 -16.85 -45.33 19.20
CA ALA A 78 -16.96 -45.46 20.66
C ALA A 78 -15.60 -45.32 21.35
N THR A 79 -14.61 -46.08 20.88
CA THR A 79 -13.26 -46.11 21.46
C THR A 79 -12.60 -44.73 21.40
N LEU A 80 -12.68 -44.03 20.26
CA LEU A 80 -12.11 -42.69 20.12
C LEU A 80 -12.82 -41.66 21.02
N VAL A 81 -14.15 -41.65 21.05
CA VAL A 81 -14.94 -40.76 21.92
C VAL A 81 -14.62 -40.97 23.39
N ASN A 82 -14.64 -42.23 23.85
CA ASN A 82 -14.41 -42.57 25.26
C ASN A 82 -12.98 -42.22 25.70
N ARG A 83 -11.99 -42.30 24.80
CA ARG A 83 -10.60 -41.86 25.07
C ARG A 83 -10.50 -40.32 25.15
N ILE A 84 -11.12 -39.58 24.23
CA ILE A 84 -11.14 -38.10 24.24
C ILE A 84 -11.82 -37.58 25.51
N LEU A 85 -12.93 -38.18 25.92
CA LEU A 85 -13.65 -37.82 27.15
C LEU A 85 -13.00 -38.38 28.42
N SER A 86 -12.15 -39.41 28.30
CA SER A 86 -11.59 -40.19 29.42
C SER A 86 -12.68 -40.76 30.35
N THR A 87 -13.77 -41.23 29.76
CA THR A 87 -14.93 -41.86 30.42
C THR A 87 -15.68 -42.71 29.39
N GLU A 88 -16.18 -43.88 29.79
CA GLU A 88 -16.85 -44.83 28.90
C GLU A 88 -18.33 -44.45 28.67
N VAL A 89 -18.53 -43.36 27.93
CA VAL A 89 -19.85 -42.77 27.66
C VAL A 89 -20.62 -43.57 26.61
N LEU A 90 -19.96 -43.99 25.53
CA LEU A 90 -20.58 -44.77 24.45
C LEU A 90 -20.28 -46.27 24.62
N PRO A 91 -21.28 -47.15 24.48
CA PRO A 91 -21.08 -48.60 24.50
C PRO A 91 -20.37 -49.05 23.22
N VAL A 92 -19.62 -50.14 23.31
CA VAL A 92 -19.03 -50.81 22.14
C VAL A 92 -20.07 -51.81 21.59
N CYS A 93 -21.03 -51.30 20.82
CA CYS A 93 -22.13 -52.09 20.25
C CYS A 93 -22.17 -52.06 18.71
N THR A 94 -22.95 -52.97 18.13
CA THR A 94 -23.23 -53.07 16.69
C THR A 94 -24.68 -52.69 16.38
N GLY A 95 -24.91 -51.99 15.28
CA GLY A 95 -26.21 -51.45 14.87
C GLY A 95 -26.04 -50.03 14.31
N SER A 96 -26.97 -49.54 13.49
CA SER A 96 -26.89 -48.19 12.93
C SER A 96 -27.19 -47.15 14.01
N TRP A 97 -26.21 -46.31 14.34
CA TRP A 97 -26.38 -45.23 15.31
C TRP A 97 -27.11 -44.03 14.68
N ARG A 98 -28.07 -43.45 15.41
CA ARG A 98 -28.59 -42.10 15.14
C ARG A 98 -27.48 -41.06 15.42
N TRP A 99 -27.66 -39.81 14.98
CA TRP A 99 -26.67 -38.75 15.26
C TRP A 99 -26.53 -38.53 16.77
N ILE A 100 -25.30 -38.38 17.27
CA ILE A 100 -25.03 -38.11 18.69
C ILE A 100 -24.32 -36.77 18.83
N LYS A 101 -24.84 -35.87 19.67
CA LYS A 101 -24.26 -34.55 19.98
C LYS A 101 -23.91 -34.48 21.47
N ILE A 102 -22.63 -34.63 21.79
CA ILE A 102 -22.11 -34.61 23.15
C ILE A 102 -21.61 -33.20 23.51
N GLY A 103 -22.06 -32.65 24.64
CA GLY A 103 -21.66 -31.33 25.13
C GLY A 103 -21.76 -31.18 26.66
N CYS A 104 -21.31 -30.05 27.20
CA CYS A 104 -21.34 -29.81 28.64
C CYS A 104 -22.76 -29.54 29.16
N GLY A 105 -23.08 -30.06 30.34
CA GLY A 105 -24.28 -29.73 31.12
C GLY A 105 -24.01 -29.70 32.63
N PRO A 106 -24.97 -29.21 33.45
CA PRO A 106 -24.85 -29.22 34.91
C PRO A 106 -24.99 -30.62 35.51
N THR A 107 -25.79 -31.47 34.86
CA THR A 107 -26.08 -32.87 35.20
C THR A 107 -25.94 -33.71 33.94
N ASN A 108 -25.65 -35.01 34.10
CA ASN A 108 -25.75 -35.95 33.00
C ASN A 108 -27.22 -36.15 32.65
N HIS A 109 -27.59 -35.91 31.40
CA HIS A 109 -28.94 -36.18 30.87
C HIS A 109 -28.87 -36.35 29.35
N VAL A 110 -29.86 -37.03 28.79
CA VAL A 110 -29.98 -37.25 27.34
C VAL A 110 -31.31 -36.70 26.87
N ASN A 111 -31.34 -36.08 25.70
CA ASN A 111 -32.56 -35.66 25.04
C ASN A 111 -32.53 -36.04 23.55
N LEU A 112 -33.68 -36.22 22.93
CA LEU A 112 -33.79 -36.46 21.50
C LEU A 112 -34.32 -35.22 20.80
N THR A 113 -33.69 -34.84 19.69
CA THR A 113 -34.08 -33.67 18.90
C THR A 113 -34.18 -33.99 17.42
N LEU A 114 -35.06 -33.30 16.71
CA LEU A 114 -35.13 -33.31 15.25
C LEU A 114 -34.37 -32.09 14.73
N GLY A 115 -33.29 -32.32 13.97
CA GLY A 115 -32.47 -31.26 13.38
C GLY A 115 -31.79 -30.28 14.36
N LEU A 116 -31.79 -30.57 15.67
CA LEU A 116 -31.45 -29.66 16.78
C LEU A 116 -32.44 -28.51 17.04
N GLU A 117 -33.60 -28.49 16.38
CA GLU A 117 -34.57 -27.37 16.50
C GLU A 117 -35.86 -27.74 17.23
N TYR A 118 -36.24 -29.03 17.23
CA TYR A 118 -37.44 -29.52 17.91
C TYR A 118 -37.12 -30.67 18.87
N GLU A 119 -37.70 -30.67 20.06
CA GLU A 119 -37.61 -31.77 21.03
C GLU A 119 -38.56 -32.91 20.65
N VAL A 120 -38.08 -34.16 20.69
CA VAL A 120 -38.84 -35.36 20.34
C VAL A 120 -39.19 -36.13 21.60
N VAL A 121 -40.48 -36.30 21.85
CA VAL A 121 -40.99 -36.98 23.06
C VAL A 121 -40.92 -38.51 22.89
N GLU A 122 -39.69 -39.04 22.94
CA GLU A 122 -39.40 -40.48 23.04
C GLU A 122 -38.89 -40.81 24.46
N ASN A 123 -39.36 -41.93 25.05
CA ASN A 123 -38.94 -42.35 26.39
C ASN A 123 -37.55 -43.01 26.35
N LEU A 124 -36.50 -42.21 26.50
CA LEU A 124 -35.11 -42.68 26.55
C LEU A 124 -34.79 -43.39 27.88
N LEU A 125 -34.19 -44.58 27.80
CA LEU A 125 -33.81 -45.38 28.97
C LEU A 125 -32.77 -44.68 29.85
N ALA A 126 -31.91 -43.86 29.24
CA ALA A 126 -30.94 -42.99 29.92
C ALA A 126 -31.57 -41.94 30.86
N ASN A 127 -32.88 -41.71 30.80
CA ASN A 127 -33.57 -40.79 31.71
C ASN A 127 -34.34 -41.52 32.83
N GLU A 128 -34.50 -42.85 32.77
CA GLU A 128 -35.15 -43.63 33.83
C GLU A 128 -34.20 -43.95 35.00
N LYS A 129 -32.90 -44.12 34.72
CA LYS A 129 -31.90 -44.64 35.67
C LYS A 129 -30.57 -43.90 35.51
N PRO A 130 -29.77 -43.74 36.58
CA PRO A 130 -28.43 -43.17 36.47
C PRO A 130 -27.51 -44.09 35.68
N TRP A 131 -26.75 -43.50 34.74
CA TRP A 131 -25.85 -44.21 33.83
C TRP A 131 -24.44 -43.60 33.82
N VAL A 132 -23.47 -44.44 33.44
CA VAL A 132 -22.09 -44.02 33.10
C VAL A 132 -21.88 -44.15 31.59
N THR A 133 -22.35 -45.27 31.02
CA THR A 133 -22.45 -45.56 29.59
C THR A 133 -23.91 -45.47 29.16
N ILE A 134 -24.19 -44.83 28.02
CA ILE A 134 -25.55 -44.71 27.48
C ILE A 134 -26.07 -46.10 27.06
N PRO A 135 -27.35 -46.44 27.32
CA PRO A 135 -27.99 -47.65 26.81
C PRO A 135 -27.83 -47.77 25.28
N ALA A 136 -27.57 -48.97 24.78
CA ALA A 136 -27.34 -49.17 23.34
C ALA A 136 -28.62 -48.94 22.52
N GLU A 137 -29.77 -49.14 23.14
CA GLU A 137 -31.11 -48.96 22.60
C GLU A 137 -31.39 -47.49 22.24
N ASP A 138 -31.00 -46.55 23.12
CA ASP A 138 -31.16 -45.10 22.90
C ASP A 138 -30.28 -44.58 21.74
N LEU A 139 -29.28 -45.36 21.30
CA LEU A 139 -28.37 -45.00 20.20
C LEU A 139 -28.85 -45.50 18.83
N VAL A 140 -29.64 -46.57 18.76
CA VAL A 140 -30.10 -47.13 17.48
C VAL A 140 -31.28 -46.32 16.95
N GLU A 141 -31.37 -46.11 15.63
CA GLU A 141 -32.44 -45.30 15.02
C GLU A 141 -33.80 -46.03 15.02
N SER A 142 -34.84 -45.41 15.62
CA SER A 142 -36.16 -45.99 15.87
C SER A 142 -37.22 -45.68 14.79
N GLY A 143 -36.87 -45.80 13.50
CA GLY A 143 -37.85 -45.77 12.40
C GLY A 143 -37.38 -45.07 11.13
N SER A 144 -38.31 -44.88 10.17
CA SER A 144 -38.03 -44.20 8.90
C SER A 144 -38.07 -42.68 9.06
N VAL A 145 -36.92 -42.06 9.33
CA VAL A 145 -36.74 -40.61 9.48
C VAL A 145 -36.61 -39.92 8.10
N ASP A 146 -37.02 -38.66 8.00
CA ASP A 146 -36.82 -37.84 6.79
C ASP A 146 -35.30 -37.55 6.59
N PRO A 147 -34.70 -37.88 5.43
CA PRO A 147 -33.29 -37.59 5.13
C PRO A 147 -32.93 -36.08 5.04
N ASN A 148 -33.89 -35.18 5.28
CA ASN A 148 -33.68 -33.75 5.48
C ASN A 148 -33.68 -33.32 6.96
N CYS A 149 -34.23 -34.13 7.86
CA CYS A 149 -34.42 -33.80 9.29
C CYS A 149 -33.96 -34.99 10.16
N PRO A 150 -32.65 -35.16 10.40
CA PRO A 150 -32.12 -36.28 11.19
C PRO A 150 -32.56 -36.20 12.65
N THR A 151 -32.72 -37.37 13.27
CA THR A 151 -32.82 -37.48 14.73
C THR A 151 -31.43 -37.37 15.35
N VAL A 152 -31.29 -36.50 16.36
CA VAL A 152 -30.02 -36.21 17.04
C VAL A 152 -30.20 -36.35 18.55
N LEU A 153 -29.43 -37.25 19.13
CA LEU A 153 -29.34 -37.50 20.56
C LEU A 153 -28.42 -36.47 21.22
N GLU A 154 -29.01 -35.47 21.89
CA GLU A 154 -28.30 -34.45 22.67
C GLU A 154 -27.88 -35.03 24.03
N VAL A 155 -26.63 -35.44 24.13
CA VAL A 155 -26.01 -35.95 25.37
C VAL A 155 -25.35 -34.79 26.11
N LYS A 156 -25.85 -34.45 27.29
CA LYS A 156 -25.19 -33.48 28.18
C LYS A 156 -24.44 -34.21 29.27
N LEU A 157 -23.20 -33.80 29.54
CA LEU A 157 -22.34 -34.37 30.57
C LEU A 157 -21.70 -33.28 31.42
N ASN A 158 -21.56 -33.50 32.74
CA ASN A 158 -20.78 -32.61 33.61
C ASN A 158 -19.29 -32.98 33.58
N GLN A 159 -18.68 -32.85 32.40
CA GLN A 159 -17.29 -33.25 32.14
C GLN A 159 -16.37 -32.04 31.92
N PRO A 160 -15.16 -31.97 32.55
CA PRO A 160 -14.21 -30.88 32.35
C PRO A 160 -13.78 -30.70 30.89
N THR A 161 -13.72 -31.79 30.12
CA THR A 161 -13.32 -31.84 28.70
C THR A 161 -14.25 -31.05 27.77
N LEU A 162 -15.52 -30.91 28.13
CA LEU A 162 -16.57 -30.32 27.30
C LEU A 162 -16.85 -28.83 27.60
N LYS A 163 -16.12 -28.25 28.57
CA LYS A 163 -16.29 -26.85 28.97
C LYS A 163 -15.90 -25.87 27.86
N ASP A 164 -16.25 -24.60 28.05
CA ASP A 164 -15.92 -23.49 27.13
C ASP A 164 -16.49 -23.60 25.71
N GLY A 165 -17.52 -24.45 25.52
CA GLY A 165 -18.22 -24.62 24.25
C GLY A 165 -17.67 -25.74 23.36
N VAL A 166 -16.85 -26.65 23.90
CA VAL A 166 -16.46 -27.88 23.19
C VAL A 166 -17.70 -28.73 22.93
N GLN A 167 -17.89 -29.12 21.67
CA GLN A 167 -18.95 -30.03 21.22
C GLN A 167 -18.33 -31.16 20.38
N ILE A 168 -18.85 -32.38 20.57
CA ILE A 168 -18.44 -33.56 19.80
C ILE A 168 -19.70 -34.13 19.14
N PHE A 169 -19.70 -34.20 17.82
CA PHE A 169 -20.71 -34.90 17.03
C PHE A 169 -20.15 -36.26 16.61
N VAL A 170 -20.94 -37.31 16.78
CA VAL A 170 -20.66 -38.66 16.27
C VAL A 170 -21.70 -38.99 15.22
N VAL A 171 -21.23 -39.44 14.07
CA VAL A 171 -22.05 -39.56 12.86
C VAL A 171 -22.64 -40.97 12.70
N PRO A 172 -23.82 -41.13 12.04
CA PRO A 172 -24.31 -42.42 11.56
C PRO A 172 -23.32 -43.04 10.56
N ASP A 173 -23.35 -44.36 10.36
CA ASP A 173 -22.43 -45.07 9.45
C ASP A 173 -22.71 -44.84 7.95
N THR A 174 -23.81 -44.14 7.60
CA THR A 174 -24.15 -43.77 6.21
C THR A 174 -24.83 -42.39 6.15
N GLY A 175 -24.79 -41.73 4.99
CA GLY A 175 -25.52 -40.48 4.71
C GLY A 175 -25.05 -39.22 5.46
N ALA A 176 -24.04 -39.33 6.32
CA ALA A 176 -23.61 -38.25 7.20
C ALA A 176 -23.10 -37.00 6.47
N VAL A 177 -22.33 -37.20 5.40
CA VAL A 177 -21.69 -36.11 4.63
C VAL A 177 -22.75 -35.20 3.99
N GLN A 178 -23.78 -35.78 3.39
CA GLN A 178 -24.86 -35.05 2.71
C GLN A 178 -25.73 -34.25 3.69
N ILE A 179 -25.83 -34.69 4.95
CA ILE A 179 -26.51 -33.95 6.02
C ILE A 179 -25.68 -32.76 6.49
N LEU A 180 -24.36 -32.93 6.66
CA LEU A 180 -23.44 -31.84 7.00
C LEU A 180 -23.39 -30.78 5.90
N ALA A 181 -23.38 -31.19 4.62
CA ALA A 181 -23.38 -30.31 3.46
C ALA A 181 -24.58 -29.34 3.43
N LYS A 182 -25.75 -29.77 3.93
CA LYS A 182 -26.96 -28.92 4.06
C LYS A 182 -26.83 -27.83 5.14
N GLY A 183 -25.79 -27.86 5.98
CA GLY A 183 -25.51 -26.83 6.98
C GLY A 183 -26.46 -26.80 8.19
N ILE A 184 -27.39 -27.76 8.30
CA ILE A 184 -28.50 -27.80 9.29
C ILE A 184 -28.02 -27.49 10.71
N PHE A 185 -26.93 -28.12 11.14
CA PHE A 185 -26.43 -28.02 12.52
C PHE A 185 -25.69 -26.71 12.85
N LYS A 186 -25.42 -25.83 11.88
CA LYS A 186 -24.80 -24.50 12.09
C LYS A 186 -23.44 -24.58 12.82
N ILE A 187 -22.59 -25.54 12.39
CA ILE A 187 -21.26 -25.83 12.95
C ILE A 187 -20.11 -25.59 11.94
N LEU A 188 -18.91 -25.41 12.47
CA LEU A 188 -17.64 -25.47 11.72
C LEU A 188 -16.95 -26.82 12.02
N PRO A 189 -16.91 -27.77 11.07
CA PRO A 189 -16.55 -29.15 11.38
C PRO A 189 -15.02 -29.38 11.40
N ILE A 190 -14.54 -29.96 12.50
CA ILE A 190 -13.17 -30.45 12.66
C ILE A 190 -13.20 -31.98 12.58
N PHE A 191 -12.78 -32.54 11.45
CA PHE A 191 -12.95 -33.96 11.14
C PHE A 191 -11.90 -34.86 11.80
N LEU A 192 -12.37 -35.87 12.54
CA LEU A 192 -11.58 -37.02 12.98
C LEU A 192 -12.19 -38.29 12.37
N TYR A 193 -11.36 -39.24 11.95
CA TYR A 193 -11.81 -40.53 11.40
C TYR A 193 -11.22 -41.70 12.20
N ALA A 194 -12.07 -42.47 12.89
CA ALA A 194 -11.64 -43.59 13.70
C ALA A 194 -11.40 -44.85 12.85
N LEU A 195 -10.15 -45.32 12.78
CA LEU A 195 -9.76 -46.58 12.15
C LEU A 195 -9.86 -47.73 13.15
N GLY A 196 -10.42 -48.86 12.73
CA GLY A 196 -10.67 -50.04 13.57
C GLY A 196 -9.61 -51.13 13.42
N GLU A 197 -10.07 -52.38 13.25
CA GLU A 197 -9.24 -53.60 13.23
C GLU A 197 -9.12 -54.23 11.83
N GLN A 198 -9.62 -53.55 10.79
CA GLN A 198 -9.74 -54.07 9.42
C GLN A 198 -9.31 -53.01 8.38
N PRO A 199 -9.04 -53.39 7.12
CA PRO A 199 -8.93 -52.45 6.00
C PRO A 199 -10.22 -51.62 5.82
N LEU A 200 -10.12 -50.47 5.16
CA LEU A 200 -11.31 -49.68 4.80
C LEU A 200 -12.19 -50.47 3.82
N SER A 201 -13.49 -50.54 4.09
CA SER A 201 -14.47 -51.14 3.17
C SER A 201 -14.70 -50.22 1.96
N ASN A 202 -15.32 -50.73 0.89
CA ASN A 202 -15.72 -49.89 -0.25
C ASN A 202 -16.66 -48.75 0.18
N GLU A 203 -17.51 -48.98 1.18
CA GLU A 203 -18.42 -47.97 1.74
C GLU A 203 -17.65 -46.90 2.53
N ASN A 204 -16.64 -47.29 3.32
CA ASN A 204 -15.75 -46.33 4.00
C ASN A 204 -14.94 -45.50 3.01
N MET A 205 -14.41 -46.14 1.95
CA MET A 205 -13.66 -45.45 0.89
C MET A 205 -14.56 -44.43 0.15
N GLU A 206 -15.82 -44.78 -0.10
CA GLU A 206 -16.77 -43.92 -0.78
C GLU A 206 -17.27 -42.76 0.11
N GLU A 207 -17.52 -43.01 1.40
CA GLU A 207 -17.77 -41.94 2.38
C GLU A 207 -16.62 -40.93 2.40
N LEU A 208 -15.37 -41.41 2.44
CA LEU A 208 -14.19 -40.56 2.45
C LEU A 208 -14.03 -39.74 1.15
N ARG A 209 -14.36 -40.30 -0.02
CA ARG A 209 -14.44 -39.54 -1.29
C ARG A 209 -15.46 -38.41 -1.18
N ASN A 210 -16.70 -38.73 -0.82
CA ASN A 210 -17.78 -37.75 -0.67
C ASN A 210 -17.40 -36.64 0.32
N LEU A 211 -16.76 -36.99 1.43
CA LEU A 211 -16.29 -36.05 2.45
C LEU A 211 -15.21 -35.09 1.90
N LYS A 212 -14.26 -35.61 1.10
CA LYS A 212 -13.21 -34.82 0.43
C LYS A 212 -13.74 -33.94 -0.70
N GLU A 213 -14.70 -34.41 -1.48
CA GLU A 213 -15.35 -33.62 -2.54
C GLU A 213 -16.22 -32.49 -1.95
N THR A 214 -16.89 -32.74 -0.82
CA THR A 214 -17.72 -31.75 -0.14
C THR A 214 -16.87 -30.71 0.62
N TYR A 215 -15.76 -31.14 1.25
CA TYR A 215 -14.91 -30.28 2.08
C TYR A 215 -13.42 -30.34 1.66
N PRO A 216 -13.07 -29.97 0.41
CA PRO A 216 -11.72 -30.16 -0.15
C PRO A 216 -10.60 -29.35 0.53
N TYR A 217 -10.97 -28.41 1.41
CA TYR A 217 -10.04 -27.57 2.19
C TYR A 217 -10.06 -27.88 3.69
N ASN A 218 -10.83 -28.87 4.14
CA ASN A 218 -10.85 -29.30 5.54
C ASN A 218 -9.99 -30.57 5.68
N PRO A 219 -8.90 -30.54 6.47
CA PRO A 219 -8.10 -31.73 6.72
C PRO A 219 -8.86 -32.72 7.63
N ILE A 220 -8.49 -33.99 7.53
CA ILE A 220 -8.99 -35.08 8.37
C ILE A 220 -7.83 -35.64 9.20
N LEU A 221 -8.05 -35.87 10.49
CA LEU A 221 -7.13 -36.66 11.31
C LEU A 221 -7.63 -38.09 11.40
N PHE A 222 -6.93 -39.01 10.75
CA PHE A 222 -7.19 -40.44 10.88
C PHE A 222 -6.56 -40.92 12.18
N VAL A 223 -7.29 -41.68 12.99
CA VAL A 223 -6.83 -42.11 14.33
C VAL A 223 -7.13 -43.59 14.54
N SER A 224 -6.09 -44.39 14.79
CA SER A 224 -6.26 -45.80 15.13
C SER A 224 -6.88 -45.98 16.52
N ALA A 225 -7.99 -46.72 16.57
CA ALA A 225 -8.66 -47.12 17.81
C ALA A 225 -7.96 -48.30 18.51
N LEU A 226 -6.92 -48.90 17.91
CA LEU A 226 -6.22 -50.07 18.45
C LEU A 226 -5.61 -49.77 19.83
N SER A 227 -6.13 -50.45 20.87
CA SER A 227 -5.84 -50.14 22.28
C SER A 227 -4.43 -50.52 22.75
N HIS A 228 -3.70 -51.36 22.02
CA HIS A 228 -2.48 -51.99 22.54
C HIS A 228 -1.16 -51.36 22.06
N ILE A 229 -1.14 -50.62 20.95
CA ILE A 229 0.10 -50.35 20.19
C ILE A 229 0.46 -48.86 20.17
N SER A 230 1.74 -48.58 19.92
CA SER A 230 2.22 -47.38 19.23
C SER A 230 3.28 -47.80 18.21
N PHE A 231 3.34 -47.13 17.06
CA PHE A 231 4.27 -47.43 15.98
C PHE A 231 5.67 -46.82 16.23
N ASP A 232 5.87 -46.09 17.33
CA ASP A 232 7.17 -45.52 17.73
C ASP A 232 8.27 -46.58 18.00
N SER A 233 7.93 -47.88 17.96
CA SER A 233 8.86 -49.01 18.06
C SER A 233 9.35 -49.56 16.70
N LEU A 234 8.96 -48.98 15.55
CA LEU A 234 9.43 -49.47 14.25
C LEU A 234 10.90 -49.13 13.96
N ASP A 235 11.42 -48.03 14.51
CA ASP A 235 12.78 -47.53 14.22
C ASP A 235 13.93 -48.40 14.81
N SER A 236 13.65 -49.26 15.79
CA SER A 236 14.68 -50.10 16.43
C SER A 236 14.92 -51.46 15.75
N ASP A 237 13.87 -52.07 15.20
CA ASP A 237 13.86 -53.51 14.90
C ASP A 237 13.57 -53.87 13.43
N LEU A 238 13.30 -52.88 12.55
CA LEU A 238 13.19 -53.12 11.11
C LEU A 238 14.53 -53.61 10.52
N SER A 239 14.53 -54.79 9.90
CA SER A 239 15.75 -55.35 9.32
C SER A 239 16.20 -54.54 8.11
N ARG A 240 17.52 -54.53 7.84
CA ARG A 240 18.10 -53.90 6.63
C ARG A 240 17.55 -54.48 5.30
N SER A 241 16.87 -55.63 5.37
CA SER A 241 16.13 -56.25 4.27
C SER A 241 14.80 -55.55 3.98
N GLU A 242 14.14 -54.98 4.98
CA GLU A 242 12.81 -54.37 4.88
C GLU A 242 12.90 -52.89 4.53
N THR A 243 13.88 -52.17 5.09
CA THR A 243 14.27 -50.84 4.57
C THR A 243 14.63 -50.91 3.09
N ARG A 244 15.27 -52.00 2.63
CA ARG A 244 15.52 -52.26 1.20
C ARG A 244 14.25 -52.57 0.42
N LYS A 245 13.24 -53.24 0.97
CA LYS A 245 11.94 -53.41 0.29
C LYS A 245 11.21 -52.08 0.12
N PHE A 246 11.28 -51.19 1.11
CA PHE A 246 10.83 -49.80 1.00
C PHE A 246 11.55 -49.08 -0.16
N GLN A 247 12.89 -49.05 -0.12
CA GLN A 247 13.73 -48.39 -1.11
C GLN A 247 13.48 -48.91 -2.54
N ILE A 248 13.44 -50.23 -2.72
CA ILE A 248 13.29 -50.87 -4.05
C ILE A 248 11.90 -50.60 -4.64
N LYS A 249 10.83 -50.51 -3.82
CA LYS A 249 9.50 -50.12 -4.32
C LYS A 249 9.52 -48.67 -4.84
N ILE A 250 10.17 -47.76 -4.11
CA ILE A 250 10.32 -46.34 -4.47
C ILE A 250 11.17 -46.15 -5.74
N GLU A 251 12.26 -46.92 -5.90
CA GLU A 251 13.13 -46.82 -7.07
C GLU A 251 12.53 -47.49 -8.33
N SER A 252 11.62 -48.46 -8.17
CA SER A 252 11.05 -49.23 -9.29
C SER A 252 10.10 -48.45 -10.22
N SER A 253 9.60 -47.29 -9.81
CA SER A 253 8.76 -46.40 -10.63
C SER A 253 9.56 -45.32 -11.39
N GLY A 254 10.89 -45.32 -11.29
CA GLY A 254 11.72 -44.14 -11.54
C GLY A 254 12.69 -44.15 -12.74
N SER A 255 12.55 -44.99 -13.78
CA SER A 255 13.53 -44.98 -14.89
C SER A 255 13.10 -45.41 -16.30
N SER A 256 12.37 -44.53 -17.01
CA SER A 256 12.42 -44.38 -18.50
C SER A 256 11.91 -45.57 -19.36
N SER A 257 11.73 -45.48 -20.68
CA SER A 257 12.05 -44.40 -21.65
C SER A 257 11.06 -44.36 -22.84
N THR A 258 11.27 -43.40 -23.74
CA THR A 258 10.76 -43.40 -25.12
C THR A 258 11.18 -44.65 -25.91
N LYS A 259 10.44 -44.95 -27.00
CA LYS A 259 10.81 -45.68 -28.25
C LYS A 259 12.24 -46.26 -28.35
N GLU A 260 12.48 -47.44 -28.94
CA GLU A 260 11.96 -47.86 -30.26
C GLU A 260 12.02 -49.40 -30.48
N ASP A 261 11.73 -49.88 -31.69
CA ASP A 261 11.60 -51.32 -32.03
C ASP A 261 12.91 -52.15 -31.98
N PHE A 262 12.79 -53.48 -31.75
CA PHE A 262 13.13 -54.50 -32.77
C PHE A 262 12.64 -55.91 -32.39
N THR A 263 12.70 -56.86 -33.33
CA THR A 263 12.10 -58.21 -33.22
C THR A 263 13.13 -59.36 -33.12
N ARG A 264 12.77 -60.44 -32.40
CA ARG A 264 12.92 -61.90 -32.74
C ARG A 264 13.35 -62.86 -31.61
N SER A 265 12.46 -63.84 -31.38
CA SER A 265 12.69 -65.30 -31.25
C SER A 265 13.70 -65.94 -30.25
N SER A 266 13.10 -66.71 -29.33
CA SER A 266 13.32 -68.17 -29.10
C SER A 266 14.52 -68.73 -28.29
N SER A 267 14.12 -69.60 -27.34
CA SER A 267 14.64 -70.95 -26.99
C SER A 267 15.90 -71.15 -26.13
N THR A 268 15.76 -72.11 -25.19
CA THR A 268 16.79 -73.04 -24.59
C THR A 268 17.92 -72.42 -23.75
N GLN A 269 18.38 -73.05 -22.65
CA GLN A 269 17.82 -74.11 -21.79
C GLN A 269 18.51 -74.06 -20.39
N ASP A 270 18.01 -74.85 -19.44
CA ASP A 270 18.61 -75.33 -18.17
C ASP A 270 20.00 -74.82 -17.72
N ASP A 271 20.09 -74.43 -16.44
CA ASP A 271 20.76 -75.33 -15.47
C ASP A 271 20.17 -75.17 -14.04
N SER A 272 20.47 -76.10 -13.15
CA SER A 272 19.77 -76.32 -11.87
C SER A 272 20.65 -76.08 -10.63
N PHE A 273 20.05 -75.91 -9.43
CA PHE A 273 20.25 -76.85 -8.30
C PHE A 273 19.48 -76.52 -6.99
N LYS A 274 18.89 -77.57 -6.42
CA LYS A 274 18.61 -77.83 -4.97
C LYS A 274 18.08 -76.70 -4.07
N LEU A 275 16.76 -76.78 -3.82
CA LEU A 275 16.18 -76.47 -2.51
C LEU A 275 16.67 -77.50 -1.46
N ASN A 276 16.91 -77.10 -0.21
CA ASN A 276 17.08 -78.04 0.90
C ASN A 276 16.63 -77.43 2.24
N SER A 277 16.23 -78.29 3.18
CA SER A 277 15.44 -77.93 4.36
C SER A 277 16.23 -77.30 5.52
N VAL A 278 15.52 -76.49 6.31
CA VAL A 278 15.81 -76.22 7.73
C VAL A 278 14.61 -76.71 8.55
N ARG A 279 14.85 -77.19 9.77
CA ARG A 279 13.85 -77.92 10.57
C ARG A 279 12.81 -77.01 11.22
N LEU A 280 11.59 -77.54 11.33
CA LEU A 280 10.66 -77.20 12.39
C LEU A 280 11.07 -78.01 13.63
N ASP A 281 11.37 -77.35 14.75
CA ASP A 281 11.49 -77.98 16.06
C ASP A 281 10.35 -77.49 16.97
N SER A 282 9.94 -78.32 17.93
CA SER A 282 8.63 -78.24 18.55
C SER A 282 8.53 -77.27 19.73
N VAL A 283 7.46 -76.46 19.72
CA VAL A 283 6.87 -75.83 20.90
C VAL A 283 5.44 -76.37 21.04
N LYS A 284 5.00 -76.59 22.28
CA LYS A 284 3.70 -77.23 22.57
C LYS A 284 2.54 -76.26 22.46
N GLU A 285 1.36 -76.82 22.21
CA GLU A 285 0.08 -76.15 22.42
C GLU A 285 -0.11 -75.80 23.91
N SER A 286 -0.68 -74.62 24.15
CA SER A 286 -1.32 -74.23 25.41
C SER A 286 -2.32 -73.12 25.10
N ASP A 287 -3.58 -73.30 25.47
CA ASP A 287 -4.69 -72.44 25.06
C ASP A 287 -4.70 -71.05 25.72
N ASP A 288 -5.50 -70.15 25.13
CA ASP A 288 -5.99 -68.87 25.64
C ASP A 288 -4.99 -67.82 26.19
N VAL A 289 -4.78 -66.76 25.39
CA VAL A 289 -5.23 -65.37 25.68
C VAL A 289 -5.03 -64.51 24.41
N ASP A 290 -5.95 -63.58 24.14
CA ASP A 290 -5.93 -62.71 22.96
C ASP A 290 -4.62 -61.90 22.79
N GLY A 291 -3.89 -62.20 21.71
CA GLY A 291 -2.71 -61.45 21.26
C GLY A 291 -2.77 -61.17 19.76
N LEU A 292 -3.18 -59.97 19.37
CA LEU A 292 -3.14 -59.54 17.97
C LEU A 292 -1.68 -59.50 17.47
N ASN A 293 -1.32 -60.40 16.55
CA ASN A 293 0.05 -60.51 16.03
C ASN A 293 0.51 -59.19 15.39
N LEU A 294 1.67 -58.69 15.83
CA LEU A 294 2.28 -57.42 15.39
C LEU A 294 2.41 -57.33 13.86
N ASP A 295 2.76 -58.43 13.19
CA ASP A 295 2.86 -58.50 11.71
C ASP A 295 1.54 -58.11 11.03
N LYS A 296 0.41 -58.52 11.62
CA LYS A 296 -0.93 -58.23 11.09
C LYS A 296 -1.32 -56.77 11.31
N ILE A 297 -0.88 -56.12 12.40
CA ILE A 297 -1.06 -54.67 12.57
C ILE A 297 -0.14 -53.89 11.62
N ASN A 298 1.11 -54.31 11.44
CA ASN A 298 2.02 -53.69 10.47
C ASN A 298 1.44 -53.74 9.04
N LEU A 299 0.89 -54.89 8.65
CA LEU A 299 0.18 -55.06 7.38
C LEU A 299 -1.08 -54.17 7.28
N LEU A 300 -1.89 -54.06 8.34
CA LEU A 300 -3.05 -53.17 8.39
C LEU A 300 -2.64 -51.69 8.27
N GLY A 301 -1.58 -51.27 8.97
CA GLY A 301 -1.06 -49.90 8.91
C GLY A 301 -0.57 -49.53 7.50
N MET A 302 0.16 -50.43 6.83
CA MET A 302 0.52 -50.27 5.42
C MET A 302 -0.72 -50.22 4.52
N THR A 303 -1.71 -51.09 4.75
CA THR A 303 -2.95 -51.12 3.97
C THR A 303 -3.75 -49.82 4.10
N TRP A 304 -3.87 -49.26 5.30
CA TRP A 304 -4.52 -47.96 5.50
C TRP A 304 -3.72 -46.83 4.84
N LEU A 305 -2.38 -46.85 4.92
CA LEU A 305 -1.55 -45.83 4.29
C LEU A 305 -1.70 -45.86 2.77
N ASP A 306 -1.63 -47.04 2.15
CA ASP A 306 -1.87 -47.24 0.72
C ASP A 306 -3.29 -46.75 0.34
N GLN A 307 -4.34 -47.22 1.03
CA GLN A 307 -5.73 -46.82 0.77
C GLN A 307 -5.99 -45.31 0.92
N LEU A 308 -5.38 -44.64 1.91
CA LEU A 308 -5.52 -43.19 2.12
C LEU A 308 -4.64 -42.36 1.18
N THR A 309 -3.58 -42.95 0.62
CA THR A 309 -2.77 -42.34 -0.44
C THR A 309 -3.48 -42.44 -1.79
N ASP A 310 -4.14 -43.56 -2.11
CA ASP A 310 -4.99 -43.72 -3.30
C ASP A 310 -6.19 -42.75 -3.30
N LEU A 311 -6.76 -42.46 -2.12
CA LEU A 311 -7.75 -41.41 -1.94
C LEU A 311 -7.15 -39.98 -1.92
N GLY A 312 -5.82 -39.86 -1.92
CA GLY A 312 -5.07 -38.60 -1.92
C GLY A 312 -5.27 -37.75 -0.66
N PHE A 313 -5.41 -38.38 0.51
CA PHE A 313 -5.34 -37.69 1.80
C PHE A 313 -3.89 -37.53 2.28
N MET A 314 -3.05 -38.50 1.93
CA MET A 314 -1.61 -38.49 2.16
C MET A 314 -0.90 -37.99 0.90
N GLY A 315 0.22 -37.29 1.06
CA GLY A 315 1.04 -36.77 -0.05
C GLY A 315 2.26 -37.64 -0.32
N GLU A 316 2.99 -37.32 -1.39
CA GLU A 316 4.38 -37.77 -1.54
C GLU A 316 5.21 -37.25 -0.37
N ASN A 317 6.07 -38.11 0.20
CA ASN A 317 6.92 -37.77 1.33
C ASN A 317 8.04 -36.79 0.92
N VAL A 318 7.71 -35.49 0.89
CA VAL A 318 8.68 -34.48 1.34
C VAL A 318 9.02 -34.84 2.78
N GLU A 319 10.31 -34.99 3.11
CA GLU A 319 10.75 -35.24 4.48
C GLU A 319 10.22 -34.13 5.39
N ALA A 320 9.19 -34.47 6.18
CA ALA A 320 8.55 -33.56 7.12
C ALA A 320 9.44 -33.39 8.35
N ASP A 321 10.62 -32.81 8.13
CA ASP A 321 11.58 -32.45 9.19
C ASP A 321 10.82 -31.72 10.29
N GLN A 322 11.12 -32.02 11.54
CA GLN A 322 10.33 -31.58 12.69
C GLN A 322 10.37 -30.05 12.86
N THR A 323 11.29 -29.38 12.14
CA THR A 323 11.40 -27.93 11.98
C THR A 323 10.36 -27.31 11.02
N THR A 324 9.86 -28.06 10.02
CA THR A 324 9.03 -27.55 8.91
C THR A 324 7.71 -26.94 9.38
N TRP A 325 7.19 -27.44 10.52
CA TRP A 325 5.99 -26.93 11.20
C TRP A 325 6.10 -25.49 11.70
N LEU A 326 7.30 -24.88 11.67
CA LEU A 326 7.55 -23.51 12.12
C LEU A 326 7.86 -22.53 10.99
N THR A 327 8.31 -22.96 9.80
CA THR A 327 9.15 -22.11 8.94
C THR A 327 8.50 -21.59 7.65
N ASN A 328 7.37 -22.13 7.18
CA ASN A 328 6.77 -21.75 5.89
C ASN A 328 5.40 -21.05 5.99
N ALA A 329 5.23 -19.98 5.22
CA ALA A 329 4.09 -19.05 5.33
C ALA A 329 2.80 -19.50 4.62
N GLN A 330 2.76 -20.72 4.07
CA GLN A 330 1.56 -21.35 3.53
C GLN A 330 1.17 -22.53 4.42
N TYR A 331 0.09 -22.38 5.18
CA TYR A 331 -0.55 -23.48 5.93
C TYR A 331 -1.27 -24.43 4.96
N SER A 332 -0.50 -25.24 4.23
CA SER A 332 -1.01 -26.46 3.61
C SER A 332 -1.20 -27.50 4.73
N GLN A 333 -2.31 -27.38 5.48
CA GLN A 333 -2.64 -28.37 6.50
C GLN A 333 -3.17 -29.62 5.79
N SER A 334 -2.30 -30.61 5.59
CA SER A 334 -2.68 -31.92 5.06
C SER A 334 -3.58 -32.68 6.04
N SER A 335 -4.16 -33.77 5.56
CA SER A 335 -4.62 -34.82 6.48
C SER A 335 -3.41 -35.57 7.07
N ASP A 336 -3.61 -36.28 8.18
CA ASP A 336 -2.55 -36.93 8.94
C ASP A 336 -3.07 -38.24 9.58
N LEU A 337 -2.18 -39.19 9.85
CA LEU A 337 -2.50 -40.54 10.35
C LEU A 337 -1.85 -40.79 11.71
N LEU A 338 -2.65 -40.80 12.76
CA LEU A 338 -2.23 -41.21 14.10
C LEU A 338 -2.35 -42.72 14.29
N ASP A 339 -1.19 -43.33 14.49
CA ASP A 339 -0.95 -44.73 14.82
C ASP A 339 -1.65 -45.23 16.10
N SER A 340 -2.04 -44.32 17.00
CA SER A 340 -2.62 -44.68 18.29
C SER A 340 -3.46 -43.56 18.90
N CYS A 341 -4.72 -43.86 19.26
CA CYS A 341 -5.57 -42.97 20.04
C CYS A 341 -5.00 -42.57 21.42
N LYS A 342 -3.89 -43.20 21.87
CA LYS A 342 -3.12 -42.78 23.06
C LYS A 342 -2.40 -41.44 22.86
N LYS A 343 -2.07 -41.04 21.63
CA LYS A 343 -1.36 -39.78 21.32
C LYS A 343 -2.30 -38.56 21.35
N LEU A 344 -3.08 -38.44 22.42
CA LEU A 344 -4.13 -37.43 22.62
C LEU A 344 -3.66 -35.97 22.43
N ASP A 345 -2.38 -35.68 22.68
CA ASP A 345 -1.85 -34.33 22.46
C ASP A 345 -1.61 -34.01 20.97
N ARG A 346 -1.39 -35.00 20.09
CA ARG A 346 -1.42 -34.78 18.62
C ARG A 346 -2.83 -34.40 18.16
N ILE A 347 -3.87 -35.03 18.70
CA ILE A 347 -5.28 -34.66 18.44
C ILE A 347 -5.54 -33.21 18.91
N LEU A 348 -5.00 -32.81 20.08
CA LEU A 348 -5.09 -31.43 20.55
C LEU A 348 -4.38 -30.44 19.60
N TYR A 349 -3.19 -30.76 19.09
CA TYR A 349 -2.48 -29.93 18.11
C TYR A 349 -3.26 -29.80 16.79
N PHE A 350 -3.83 -30.89 16.27
CA PHE A 350 -4.65 -30.87 15.06
C PHE A 350 -5.91 -30.01 15.23
N VAL A 351 -6.67 -30.22 16.31
CA VAL A 351 -7.89 -29.43 16.62
C VAL A 351 -7.54 -27.95 16.77
N ARG A 352 -6.44 -27.64 17.48
CA ARG A 352 -5.92 -26.28 17.59
C ARG A 352 -5.57 -25.69 16.22
N SER A 353 -4.91 -26.45 15.35
CA SER A 353 -4.56 -26.00 13.99
C SER A 353 -5.81 -25.64 13.18
N CYS A 354 -6.83 -26.50 13.17
CA CYS A 354 -8.10 -26.19 12.48
C CYS A 354 -8.77 -24.92 13.05
N LEU A 355 -8.81 -24.76 14.38
CA LEU A 355 -9.31 -23.55 15.04
C LEU A 355 -8.49 -22.29 14.68
N GLN A 356 -7.16 -22.40 14.57
CA GLN A 356 -6.29 -21.32 14.13
C GLN A 356 -6.57 -20.96 12.65
N THR A 357 -6.64 -21.95 11.76
CA THR A 357 -6.88 -21.80 10.32
C THR A 357 -8.17 -21.04 10.01
N TYR A 358 -9.29 -21.36 10.67
CA TYR A 358 -10.55 -20.62 10.50
C TYR A 358 -10.39 -19.11 10.77
N LEU A 359 -9.78 -18.74 11.90
CA LEU A 359 -9.60 -17.33 12.28
C LEU A 359 -8.53 -16.63 11.45
N VAL A 360 -7.48 -17.35 11.04
CA VAL A 360 -6.44 -16.84 10.13
C VAL A 360 -7.05 -16.52 8.76
N ASN A 361 -7.90 -17.39 8.21
CA ASN A 361 -8.53 -17.15 6.91
C ASN A 361 -9.42 -15.90 6.94
N VAL A 362 -10.24 -15.72 7.99
CA VAL A 362 -11.01 -14.48 8.18
C VAL A 362 -10.09 -13.26 8.36
N SER A 363 -9.02 -13.38 9.15
CA SER A 363 -8.05 -12.28 9.37
C SER A 363 -7.36 -11.86 8.07
N ASN A 364 -7.02 -12.83 7.21
CA ASN A 364 -6.42 -12.59 5.90
C ASN A 364 -7.42 -11.89 4.97
N TYR A 365 -8.65 -12.43 4.81
CA TYR A 365 -9.67 -11.79 3.97
C TYR A 365 -9.96 -10.34 4.39
N LEU A 366 -10.12 -10.09 5.69
CA LEU A 366 -10.30 -8.72 6.21
C LEU A 366 -9.10 -7.83 5.90
N ASN A 367 -7.88 -8.33 6.07
CA ASN A 367 -6.67 -7.59 5.74
C ASN A 367 -6.57 -7.24 4.24
N ASP A 368 -6.95 -8.16 3.37
CA ASP A 368 -6.90 -7.96 1.92
C ASP A 368 -7.93 -6.89 1.50
N VAL A 369 -9.12 -6.88 2.12
CA VAL A 369 -10.12 -5.80 1.99
C VAL A 369 -9.53 -4.46 2.47
N HIS A 370 -8.97 -4.41 3.68
CA HIS A 370 -8.46 -3.16 4.28
C HIS A 370 -7.29 -2.56 3.48
N THR A 371 -6.34 -3.39 3.07
CA THR A 371 -5.14 -2.96 2.33
C THR A 371 -5.47 -2.58 0.88
N THR A 372 -6.40 -3.27 0.22
CA THR A 372 -6.90 -2.89 -1.10
C THR A 372 -7.67 -1.57 -1.05
N SER A 373 -8.57 -1.41 -0.06
CA SER A 373 -9.27 -0.15 0.20
C SER A 373 -8.28 1.00 0.36
N LEU A 374 -7.31 0.85 1.27
CA LEU A 374 -6.34 1.90 1.59
C LEU A 374 -5.43 2.24 0.40
N ARG A 375 -5.03 1.26 -0.40
CA ARG A 375 -4.33 1.50 -1.68
C ARG A 375 -5.19 2.32 -2.65
N LYS A 376 -6.46 1.95 -2.84
CA LYS A 376 -7.40 2.65 -3.74
C LYS A 376 -7.61 4.11 -3.29
N PHE A 377 -7.71 4.36 -1.98
CA PHE A 377 -7.76 5.70 -1.40
C PHE A 377 -6.47 6.50 -1.57
N ILE A 378 -5.29 5.89 -1.42
CA ILE A 378 -4.01 6.58 -1.60
C ILE A 378 -3.79 6.98 -3.06
N LEU A 379 -4.19 6.14 -4.02
CA LEU A 379 -4.15 6.47 -5.45
C LEU A 379 -5.17 7.55 -5.81
N SER A 380 -6.41 7.47 -5.32
CA SER A 380 -7.41 8.54 -5.50
C SER A 380 -6.91 9.89 -4.98
N ALA A 381 -6.35 9.93 -3.77
CA ALA A 381 -5.75 11.15 -3.20
C ALA A 381 -4.53 11.67 -3.99
N PHE A 382 -3.80 10.80 -4.71
CA PHE A 382 -2.72 11.21 -5.63
C PHE A 382 -3.27 11.91 -6.87
N ASP A 383 -4.26 11.32 -7.53
CA ASP A 383 -4.87 11.91 -8.72
C ASP A 383 -5.65 13.20 -8.38
N MET A 384 -6.30 13.27 -7.21
CA MET A 384 -6.86 14.52 -6.66
C MET A 384 -5.78 15.60 -6.49
N ALA A 385 -4.66 15.29 -5.81
CA ALA A 385 -3.55 16.22 -5.63
C ALA A 385 -3.00 16.72 -6.97
N ARG A 386 -2.90 15.80 -7.94
CA ARG A 386 -2.44 16.08 -9.29
C ARG A 386 -3.40 16.97 -10.07
N GLU A 387 -4.72 16.77 -9.97
CA GLU A 387 -5.70 17.66 -10.61
C GLU A 387 -5.60 19.09 -10.03
N ILE A 388 -5.56 19.21 -8.70
CA ILE A 388 -5.41 20.48 -7.97
C ILE A 388 -4.13 21.23 -8.40
N GLN A 389 -3.01 20.54 -8.60
CA GLN A 389 -1.76 21.19 -9.01
C GLN A 389 -1.64 21.47 -10.51
N ILE A 390 -2.23 20.65 -11.38
CA ILE A 390 -2.06 20.74 -12.84
C ILE A 390 -3.11 21.63 -13.49
N THR A 391 -4.37 21.56 -13.07
CA THR A 391 -5.47 22.28 -13.74
C THR A 391 -5.28 23.80 -13.75
N PRO A 392 -4.92 24.48 -12.65
CA PRO A 392 -4.62 25.91 -12.67
C PRO A 392 -3.45 26.26 -13.60
N LYS A 393 -2.38 25.46 -13.61
CA LYS A 393 -1.22 25.64 -14.50
C LYS A 393 -1.61 25.50 -15.98
N ARG A 394 -2.56 24.62 -16.30
CA ARG A 394 -3.10 24.45 -17.67
C ARG A 394 -3.96 25.63 -18.12
N ILE A 395 -4.79 26.18 -17.23
CA ILE A 395 -5.58 27.40 -17.49
C ILE A 395 -4.63 28.59 -17.71
N GLN A 396 -3.63 28.77 -16.84
CA GLN A 396 -2.60 29.81 -16.97
C GLN A 396 -1.80 29.65 -18.29
N TYR A 397 -1.40 28.44 -18.66
CA TYR A 397 -0.74 28.16 -19.93
C TYR A 397 -1.62 28.51 -21.14
N ALA A 398 -2.92 28.18 -21.08
CA ALA A 398 -3.87 28.52 -22.13
C ALA A 398 -4.03 30.04 -22.27
N GLN A 399 -4.15 30.76 -21.15
CA GLN A 399 -4.21 32.22 -21.11
C GLN A 399 -2.92 32.86 -21.68
N GLN A 400 -1.74 32.36 -21.30
CA GLN A 400 -0.47 32.84 -21.82
C GLN A 400 -0.37 32.64 -23.34
N LYS A 401 -0.72 31.45 -23.84
CA LYS A 401 -0.61 31.12 -25.27
C LYS A 401 -1.63 31.85 -26.13
N GLU A 402 -2.82 32.17 -25.60
CA GLU A 402 -3.76 33.06 -26.28
C GLU A 402 -3.30 34.52 -26.26
N ASN A 403 -2.78 35.03 -25.14
CA ASN A 403 -2.17 36.35 -25.07
C ASN A 403 -1.00 36.51 -26.06
N GLU A 404 -0.15 35.49 -26.23
CA GLU A 404 0.90 35.45 -27.24
C GLU A 404 0.34 35.49 -28.67
N LEU A 405 -0.73 34.72 -28.95
CA LEU A 405 -1.42 34.70 -30.24
C LEU A 405 -2.04 36.07 -30.56
N TYR A 406 -2.79 36.66 -29.62
CA TYR A 406 -3.39 37.99 -29.74
C TYR A 406 -2.32 39.07 -29.97
N ALA A 407 -1.24 39.07 -29.19
CA ALA A 407 -0.14 40.02 -29.36
C ALA A 407 0.54 39.89 -30.75
N ASN A 408 0.66 38.67 -31.27
CA ASN A 408 1.25 38.43 -32.59
C ASN A 408 0.28 38.79 -33.74
N LEU A 409 -1.02 38.49 -33.62
CA LEU A 409 -2.05 38.98 -34.54
C LEU A 409 -2.05 40.52 -34.58
N MET A 410 -2.03 41.18 -33.42
CA MET A 410 -1.98 42.65 -33.31
C MET A 410 -0.72 43.27 -33.91
N LYS A 411 0.45 42.61 -33.80
CA LYS A 411 1.66 43.00 -34.55
C LYS A 411 1.45 42.90 -36.06
N VAL A 412 0.84 41.82 -36.55
CA VAL A 412 0.52 41.66 -37.99
C VAL A 412 -0.43 42.78 -38.45
N VAL A 413 -1.48 43.12 -37.70
CA VAL A 413 -2.38 44.24 -38.06
C VAL A 413 -1.62 45.57 -38.18
N ASN A 414 -0.73 45.86 -37.23
CA ASN A 414 0.02 47.10 -37.22
C ASN A 414 1.05 47.17 -38.37
N ALA A 415 1.86 46.12 -38.55
CA ALA A 415 2.89 46.09 -39.59
C ALA A 415 2.31 46.06 -41.00
N LYS A 416 1.22 45.30 -41.22
CA LYS A 416 0.58 45.20 -42.53
C LYS A 416 -0.21 46.43 -42.95
N GLN A 417 -0.41 47.45 -42.10
CA GLN A 417 -1.14 48.67 -42.49
C GLN A 417 -0.44 49.46 -43.62
N GLU A 418 0.89 49.41 -43.68
CA GLU A 418 1.69 50.06 -44.74
C GLU A 418 1.65 49.22 -46.03
N GLU A 419 1.88 47.90 -45.96
CA GLU A 419 1.69 46.98 -47.09
C GLU A 419 0.25 47.01 -47.65
N LEU A 420 -0.77 47.15 -46.80
CA LEU A 420 -2.16 47.35 -47.20
C LEU A 420 -2.34 48.64 -47.99
N THR A 421 -1.64 49.70 -47.60
CA THR A 421 -1.69 50.98 -48.33
C THR A 421 -1.12 50.82 -49.74
N GLU A 422 -0.01 50.08 -49.88
CA GLU A 422 0.60 49.77 -51.17
C GLU A 422 -0.24 48.80 -52.02
N LEU A 423 -0.75 47.71 -51.46
CA LEU A 423 -1.64 46.76 -52.15
C LEU A 423 -2.90 47.47 -52.68
N ILE A 424 -3.51 48.34 -51.87
CA ILE A 424 -4.70 49.10 -52.26
C ILE A 424 -4.35 50.11 -53.36
N GLN A 425 -3.19 50.77 -53.28
CA GLN A 425 -2.71 51.68 -54.33
C GLN A 425 -2.50 50.94 -55.66
N ASN A 426 -1.82 49.79 -55.64
CA ASN A 426 -1.55 48.97 -56.82
C ASN A 426 -2.84 48.36 -57.40
N THR A 427 -3.75 47.85 -56.55
CA THR A 427 -5.04 47.31 -57.01
C THR A 427 -5.94 48.39 -57.60
N ILE A 428 -5.94 49.62 -57.04
CA ILE A 428 -6.63 50.77 -57.64
C ILE A 428 -6.01 51.15 -58.99
N GLN A 429 -4.70 50.98 -59.18
CA GLN A 429 -4.05 51.24 -60.46
C GLN A 429 -4.37 50.16 -61.50
N GLU A 430 -4.21 48.88 -61.18
CA GLU A 430 -4.58 47.76 -62.04
C GLU A 430 -6.06 47.85 -62.50
N MET A 431 -6.97 48.26 -61.61
CA MET A 431 -8.37 48.48 -61.98
C MET A 431 -8.55 49.64 -62.97
N LYS A 432 -7.74 50.71 -62.89
CA LYS A 432 -7.76 51.77 -63.93
C LYS A 432 -7.23 51.24 -65.24
N ASP A 433 -6.14 50.47 -65.20
CA ASP A 433 -5.46 49.98 -66.40
C ASP A 433 -6.34 48.98 -67.16
N GLU A 434 -7.04 48.08 -66.46
CA GLU A 434 -8.09 47.23 -67.07
C GLU A 434 -9.22 48.05 -67.69
N ILE A 435 -9.68 49.12 -67.02
CA ILE A 435 -10.78 49.99 -67.49
C ILE A 435 -10.34 50.86 -68.68
N LEU A 436 -9.05 51.17 -68.81
CA LEU A 436 -8.45 51.89 -69.93
C LEU A 436 -8.15 50.98 -71.13
N LEU A 437 -7.78 49.72 -70.89
CA LEU A 437 -7.45 48.72 -71.92
C LEU A 437 -8.67 47.94 -72.43
N ALA A 438 -9.81 48.00 -71.73
CA ALA A 438 -11.05 47.35 -72.17
C ALA A 438 -11.57 47.93 -73.50
N PRO A 439 -11.72 47.13 -74.57
CA PRO A 439 -12.29 47.61 -75.84
C PRO A 439 -13.77 47.96 -75.68
N ASP A 440 -14.26 48.92 -76.47
CA ASP A 440 -15.57 49.57 -76.31
C ASP A 440 -16.77 48.60 -76.20
N ASN A 441 -16.66 47.40 -76.78
CA ASN A 441 -17.71 46.39 -76.80
C ASN A 441 -17.71 45.45 -75.57
N ALA A 442 -16.72 45.51 -74.68
CA ALA A 442 -16.59 44.64 -73.50
C ALA A 442 -17.53 45.04 -72.32
N SER A 443 -18.80 45.31 -72.60
CA SER A 443 -19.76 45.89 -71.64
C SER A 443 -20.30 44.91 -70.57
N ASN A 444 -19.71 43.72 -70.39
CA ASN A 444 -20.19 42.71 -69.43
C ASN A 444 -19.90 43.04 -67.95
N LEU A 445 -19.08 44.06 -67.65
CA LEU A 445 -18.80 44.51 -66.28
C LEU A 445 -19.90 45.39 -65.66
N TYR A 446 -20.91 45.81 -66.46
CA TYR A 446 -22.01 46.66 -66.01
C TYR A 446 -23.34 46.06 -66.49
N GLN A 447 -23.93 45.17 -65.69
CA GLN A 447 -25.19 44.52 -66.03
C GLN A 447 -26.33 45.55 -66.12
N ASN A 448 -27.27 45.36 -67.06
CA ASN A 448 -28.18 46.40 -67.53
C ASN A 448 -29.12 46.95 -66.43
N VAL A 449 -28.86 48.18 -65.98
CA VAL A 449 -29.81 48.96 -65.17
C VAL A 449 -30.84 49.61 -66.11
N PRO A 450 -32.16 49.36 -65.95
CA PRO A 450 -33.19 50.01 -66.76
C PRO A 450 -33.21 51.53 -66.54
N PHE A 451 -33.26 52.29 -67.63
CA PHE A 451 -33.17 53.76 -67.58
C PHE A 451 -34.57 54.38 -67.51
N GLN A 452 -34.87 55.10 -66.42
CA GLN A 452 -35.99 56.04 -66.38
C GLN A 452 -35.45 57.47 -66.46
N ALA A 453 -35.93 58.24 -67.45
CA ALA A 453 -35.53 59.63 -67.65
C ALA A 453 -36.26 60.53 -66.64
N GLY A 454 -35.54 61.06 -65.65
CA GLY A 454 -36.09 61.99 -64.65
C GLY A 454 -35.05 62.52 -63.67
N GLU A 455 -34.35 61.64 -62.95
CA GLU A 455 -33.36 62.05 -61.94
C GLU A 455 -31.91 61.76 -62.34
N TRP A 456 -31.19 62.79 -62.81
CA TRP A 456 -29.72 62.80 -62.91
C TRP A 456 -29.07 62.33 -61.59
N SER A 457 -29.62 62.76 -60.45
CA SER A 457 -29.13 62.36 -59.12
C SER A 457 -29.34 60.88 -58.83
N ALA A 458 -30.47 60.27 -59.20
CA ALA A 458 -30.71 58.84 -58.97
C ALA A 458 -29.78 57.96 -59.80
N THR A 459 -29.64 58.23 -61.10
CA THR A 459 -28.77 57.44 -61.99
C THR A 459 -27.31 57.51 -61.57
N VAL A 460 -26.82 58.71 -61.20
CA VAL A 460 -25.46 58.88 -60.67
C VAL A 460 -25.30 58.16 -59.33
N ARG A 461 -26.26 58.23 -58.40
CA ARG A 461 -26.23 57.47 -57.13
C ARG A 461 -26.14 55.96 -57.40
N ALA A 462 -27.00 55.41 -58.26
CA ALA A 462 -27.03 53.99 -58.58
C ALA A 462 -25.73 53.49 -59.21
N ALA A 463 -25.19 54.20 -60.21
CA ALA A 463 -23.91 53.87 -60.83
C ALA A 463 -22.73 53.97 -59.83
N THR A 464 -22.78 54.94 -58.92
CA THR A 464 -21.76 55.10 -57.85
C THR A 464 -21.80 53.94 -56.87
N THR A 465 -22.99 53.50 -56.43
CA THR A 465 -23.16 52.33 -55.55
C THR A 465 -22.63 51.05 -56.20
N GLU A 466 -22.86 50.86 -57.50
CA GLU A 466 -22.39 49.66 -58.22
C GLU A 466 -20.87 49.66 -58.44
N VAL A 467 -20.27 50.80 -58.79
CA VAL A 467 -18.80 50.93 -58.83
C VAL A 467 -18.20 50.72 -57.44
N GLN A 468 -18.80 51.29 -56.39
CA GLN A 468 -18.39 51.07 -55.00
C GLN A 468 -18.47 49.57 -54.62
N ARG A 469 -19.53 48.87 -55.03
CA ARG A 469 -19.69 47.42 -54.81
C ARG A 469 -18.56 46.63 -55.48
N ILE A 470 -18.33 46.85 -56.77
CA ILE A 470 -17.29 46.14 -57.55
C ILE A 470 -15.89 46.40 -56.97
N VAL A 471 -15.56 47.66 -56.65
CA VAL A 471 -14.28 48.02 -56.03
C VAL A 471 -14.11 47.35 -54.67
N LEU A 472 -15.09 47.46 -53.77
CA LEU A 472 -14.98 46.87 -52.42
C LEU A 472 -14.93 45.34 -52.42
N THR A 473 -15.69 44.66 -53.29
CA THR A 473 -15.61 43.19 -53.44
C THR A 473 -14.21 42.77 -53.86
N ARG A 474 -13.70 43.33 -54.97
CA ARG A 474 -12.40 42.92 -55.54
C ARG A 474 -11.19 43.33 -54.68
N LEU A 475 -11.32 44.44 -53.95
CA LEU A 475 -10.34 44.84 -52.94
C LEU A 475 -10.37 43.87 -51.74
N GLY A 476 -11.56 43.50 -51.27
CA GLY A 476 -11.76 42.54 -50.18
C GLY A 476 -11.15 41.18 -50.47
N GLU A 477 -11.36 40.64 -51.67
CA GLU A 477 -10.75 39.38 -52.14
C GLU A 477 -9.22 39.38 -52.05
N ARG A 478 -8.56 40.46 -52.51
CA ARG A 478 -7.10 40.59 -52.45
C ARG A 478 -6.57 40.81 -51.04
N VAL A 479 -7.22 41.68 -50.27
CA VAL A 479 -6.87 41.95 -48.86
C VAL A 479 -6.98 40.67 -48.02
N ALA A 480 -8.08 39.93 -48.16
CA ALA A 480 -8.25 38.63 -47.52
C ALA A 480 -7.11 37.68 -47.91
N LYS A 481 -6.78 37.55 -49.21
CA LYS A 481 -5.71 36.66 -49.68
C LYS A 481 -4.33 36.95 -49.05
N GLN A 482 -3.95 38.22 -48.84
CA GLN A 482 -2.69 38.59 -48.19
C GLN A 482 -2.71 38.39 -46.66
N LEU A 483 -3.85 38.68 -46.01
CA LEU A 483 -4.03 38.41 -44.57
C LEU A 483 -4.02 36.90 -44.27
N VAL A 484 -4.75 36.10 -45.05
CA VAL A 484 -4.86 34.64 -44.92
C VAL A 484 -3.49 33.95 -44.93
N ASN A 485 -2.59 34.35 -45.84
CA ASN A 485 -1.23 33.82 -45.88
C ASN A 485 -0.42 34.14 -44.60
N SER A 486 -0.64 35.32 -44.01
CA SER A 486 0.00 35.72 -42.76
C SER A 486 -0.58 34.98 -41.55
N VAL A 487 -1.90 34.72 -41.54
CA VAL A 487 -2.63 34.04 -40.46
C VAL A 487 -2.35 32.52 -40.45
N ASN A 488 -2.21 31.88 -41.61
CA ASN A 488 -1.91 30.44 -41.70
C ASN A 488 -0.61 30.05 -40.96
N CYS A 489 0.44 30.88 -41.05
CA CYS A 489 1.70 30.66 -40.32
C CYS A 489 1.51 30.66 -38.78
N LEU A 490 0.65 31.55 -38.27
CA LEU A 490 0.30 31.58 -36.84
C LEU A 490 -0.59 30.40 -36.44
N ARG A 491 -1.55 30.01 -37.28
CA ARG A 491 -2.44 28.86 -37.04
C ARG A 491 -1.63 27.58 -36.77
N ASP A 492 -0.68 27.28 -37.64
CA ASP A 492 0.09 26.04 -37.59
C ASP A 492 1.07 26.02 -36.40
N THR A 493 1.40 27.19 -35.84
CA THR A 493 2.26 27.35 -34.64
C THR A 493 1.48 27.21 -33.33
N PHE A 494 0.30 27.83 -33.20
CA PHE A 494 -0.40 27.96 -31.91
C PHE A 494 -1.53 26.93 -31.69
N VAL A 495 -2.23 26.52 -32.74
CA VAL A 495 -3.55 25.87 -32.58
C VAL A 495 -3.44 24.43 -32.10
N GLY A 496 -2.52 23.63 -32.65
CA GLY A 496 -2.44 22.20 -32.37
C GLY A 496 -2.18 21.83 -30.90
N THR A 497 -1.52 22.70 -30.13
CA THR A 497 -1.24 22.46 -28.70
C THR A 497 -2.27 23.14 -27.79
N LEU A 498 -2.64 24.39 -28.10
CA LEU A 498 -3.64 25.14 -27.32
C LEU A 498 -5.02 24.49 -27.41
N GLN A 499 -5.47 24.10 -28.61
CA GLN A 499 -6.78 23.46 -28.80
C GLN A 499 -6.85 22.10 -28.08
N ARG A 500 -5.79 21.29 -28.09
CA ARG A 500 -5.73 20.04 -27.31
C ARG A 500 -5.79 20.30 -25.80
N CYS A 501 -5.13 21.36 -25.31
CA CYS A 501 -5.18 21.73 -23.90
C CYS A 501 -6.61 22.12 -23.48
N LEU A 502 -7.28 22.97 -24.27
CA LEU A 502 -8.65 23.42 -24.02
C LEU A 502 -9.66 22.28 -24.12
N LEU A 503 -9.65 21.48 -25.19
CA LEU A 503 -10.56 20.34 -25.34
C LEU A 503 -10.45 19.31 -24.19
N SER A 504 -9.27 19.17 -23.59
CA SER A 504 -9.08 18.30 -22.43
C SER A 504 -9.43 18.97 -21.07
N LEU A 505 -9.61 20.29 -21.01
CA LEU A 505 -10.24 20.99 -19.88
C LEU A 505 -11.77 21.03 -20.04
N GLU A 506 -12.27 21.06 -21.28
CA GLU A 506 -13.71 21.11 -21.58
C GLU A 506 -14.37 19.72 -21.52
N LYS A 507 -13.58 18.63 -21.54
CA LYS A 507 -14.10 17.24 -21.52
C LYS A 507 -14.96 16.90 -20.29
N SER A 508 -14.77 17.60 -19.17
CA SER A 508 -15.58 17.43 -17.93
C SER A 508 -16.43 18.66 -17.58
N TYR A 509 -16.65 19.56 -18.54
CA TYR A 509 -17.44 20.79 -18.36
C TYR A 509 -18.85 20.57 -18.93
N GLU A 510 -19.86 20.46 -18.07
CA GLU A 510 -21.24 20.28 -18.53
C GLU A 510 -21.72 21.52 -19.30
N HIS A 511 -22.34 21.29 -20.47
CA HIS A 511 -22.55 22.32 -21.49
C HIS A 511 -23.80 23.18 -21.24
N ASP A 512 -23.78 23.96 -20.16
CA ASP A 512 -24.87 24.87 -19.79
C ASP A 512 -24.84 26.16 -20.63
N THR A 513 -25.22 26.03 -21.92
CA THR A 513 -25.50 27.06 -22.95
C THR A 513 -24.41 28.07 -23.32
N ASN A 514 -23.31 28.16 -22.58
CA ASN A 514 -22.24 29.13 -22.77
C ASN A 514 -21.23 28.72 -23.86
N LEU A 515 -20.63 29.72 -24.51
CA LEU A 515 -19.66 29.52 -25.58
C LEU A 515 -18.32 29.02 -25.02
N THR A 516 -17.83 27.87 -25.50
CA THR A 516 -16.61 27.23 -24.97
C THR A 516 -15.35 28.04 -25.28
N ALA A 517 -14.26 27.83 -24.55
CA ALA A 517 -12.99 28.51 -24.81
C ALA A 517 -12.34 27.96 -26.10
N SER A 518 -12.52 26.68 -26.45
CA SER A 518 -12.07 26.16 -27.74
C SER A 518 -12.91 26.68 -28.91
N ASP A 519 -14.20 26.96 -28.73
CA ASP A 519 -15.02 27.65 -29.73
C ASP A 519 -14.67 29.14 -29.84
N ALA A 520 -14.38 29.82 -28.74
CA ALA A 520 -13.88 31.19 -28.77
C ALA A 520 -12.50 31.27 -29.47
N LEU A 521 -11.63 30.26 -29.31
CA LEU A 521 -10.39 30.15 -30.07
C LEU A 521 -10.64 29.92 -31.58
N LYS A 522 -11.61 29.07 -31.95
CA LYS A 522 -12.07 28.94 -33.35
C LYS A 522 -12.60 30.28 -33.88
N GLN A 523 -13.26 31.09 -33.05
CA GLN A 523 -13.72 32.42 -33.41
C GLN A 523 -12.59 33.44 -33.59
N ILE A 524 -11.55 33.46 -32.72
CA ILE A 524 -10.35 34.28 -32.92
C ILE A 524 -9.71 34.00 -34.28
N LEU A 525 -9.57 32.71 -34.63
CA LEU A 525 -9.05 32.29 -35.93
C LEU A 525 -10.00 32.72 -37.06
N SER A 526 -11.29 32.41 -36.96
CA SER A 526 -12.31 32.77 -37.97
C SER A 526 -12.44 34.28 -38.20
N ALA A 527 -12.30 35.10 -37.15
CA ALA A 527 -12.22 36.55 -37.23
C ALA A 527 -11.01 37.04 -38.03
N ALA A 528 -9.90 36.31 -37.96
CA ALA A 528 -8.70 36.57 -38.75
C ALA A 528 -8.83 36.14 -40.23
N TYR A 529 -9.74 35.23 -40.56
CA TYR A 529 -10.06 34.82 -41.95
C TYR A 529 -11.16 35.69 -42.59
N ASN A 530 -12.24 36.00 -41.87
CA ASN A 530 -13.47 36.56 -42.44
C ASN A 530 -13.55 38.09 -42.31
N VAL A 531 -12.78 38.80 -43.14
CA VAL A 531 -12.74 40.28 -43.19
C VAL A 531 -13.72 40.82 -44.24
N GLU A 532 -15.02 40.65 -43.99
CA GLU A 532 -16.07 41.16 -44.89
C GLU A 532 -16.17 42.70 -44.83
N LEU A 533 -15.88 43.36 -45.95
CA LEU A 533 -15.95 44.81 -46.11
C LEU A 533 -17.41 45.29 -46.27
N HIS A 534 -18.22 45.16 -45.21
CA HIS A 534 -19.60 45.66 -45.22
C HIS A 534 -19.67 47.18 -45.45
N ASN A 535 -20.62 47.59 -46.30
CA ASN A 535 -20.92 48.99 -46.65
C ASN A 535 -21.38 49.88 -45.46
N SER A 536 -21.47 49.34 -44.25
CA SER A 536 -22.16 49.91 -43.07
C SER A 536 -21.41 51.03 -42.35
N SER A 537 -20.30 51.56 -42.89
CA SER A 537 -19.53 52.64 -42.27
C SER A 537 -19.95 54.01 -42.83
N PRO A 538 -20.85 54.77 -42.15
CA PRO A 538 -21.39 56.02 -42.69
C PRO A 538 -20.31 57.08 -42.93
N SER A 539 -19.20 57.04 -42.19
CA SER A 539 -18.07 57.97 -42.34
C SER A 539 -17.31 57.80 -43.66
N LEU A 540 -17.17 56.57 -44.19
CA LEU A 540 -16.60 56.34 -45.52
C LEU A 540 -17.57 56.83 -46.59
N VAL A 541 -18.80 56.31 -46.57
CA VAL A 541 -19.85 56.62 -47.56
C VAL A 541 -20.12 58.12 -47.64
N HIS A 542 -20.24 58.82 -46.50
CA HIS A 542 -20.46 60.27 -46.50
C HIS A 542 -19.24 61.04 -47.01
N SER A 543 -18.01 60.67 -46.65
CA SER A 543 -16.81 61.37 -47.16
C SER A 543 -16.57 61.15 -48.66
N PHE A 544 -16.98 59.99 -49.19
CA PHE A 544 -16.96 59.63 -50.60
C PHE A 544 -18.05 60.40 -51.38
N LEU A 545 -19.29 60.41 -50.87
CA LEU A 545 -20.40 61.18 -51.44
C LEU A 545 -20.13 62.70 -51.41
N GLU A 546 -19.42 63.23 -50.42
CA GLU A 546 -19.07 64.65 -50.37
C GLU A 546 -18.02 65.03 -51.42
N ARG A 547 -17.00 64.19 -51.62
CA ARG A 547 -16.05 64.36 -52.75
C ARG A 547 -16.72 64.21 -54.10
N MET A 548 -17.64 63.25 -54.26
CA MET A 548 -18.48 63.12 -55.44
C MET A 548 -19.33 64.39 -55.68
N ARG A 549 -19.93 64.97 -54.63
CA ARG A 549 -20.63 66.27 -54.71
C ARG A 549 -19.72 67.41 -55.16
N GLN A 550 -18.46 67.42 -54.74
CA GLN A 550 -17.48 68.43 -55.18
C GLN A 550 -17.08 68.23 -56.64
N LEU A 551 -16.81 66.99 -57.09
CA LEU A 551 -16.53 66.69 -58.49
C LEU A 551 -17.72 67.02 -59.40
N LEU A 552 -18.95 66.67 -59.01
CA LEU A 552 -20.17 67.01 -59.73
C LEU A 552 -20.43 68.54 -59.77
N LYS A 553 -19.95 69.31 -58.80
CA LYS A 553 -19.96 70.79 -58.82
C LYS A 553 -18.86 71.40 -59.71
N SER A 554 -17.85 70.63 -60.12
CA SER A 554 -16.80 71.07 -61.04
C SER A 554 -17.09 70.78 -62.52
N MET A 555 -18.21 70.14 -62.82
CA MET A 555 -18.72 69.99 -64.19
C MET A 555 -19.34 71.29 -64.71
N PRO A 556 -19.32 71.58 -66.03
CA PRO A 556 -19.80 72.85 -66.57
C PRO A 556 -21.29 73.14 -66.33
N LEU A 557 -21.59 74.44 -66.16
CA LEU A 557 -22.94 75.02 -66.09
C LEU A 557 -23.65 75.03 -67.48
N PRO A 558 -24.97 75.29 -67.56
CA PRO A 558 -25.90 74.49 -68.38
C PRO A 558 -26.01 74.91 -69.86
N TRP A 559 -24.89 75.14 -70.55
CA TRP A 559 -24.83 75.46 -71.98
C TRP A 559 -23.98 74.48 -72.80
N ALA A 560 -23.46 73.42 -72.16
CA ALA A 560 -22.91 72.26 -72.86
C ALA A 560 -24.05 71.32 -73.31
N PRO A 561 -23.90 70.57 -74.43
CA PRO A 561 -24.89 69.58 -74.84
C PRO A 561 -25.10 68.51 -73.76
N THR A 562 -26.32 67.97 -73.67
CA THR A 562 -26.70 67.01 -72.62
C THR A 562 -25.78 65.78 -72.62
N PRO A 563 -25.28 65.34 -71.44
CA PRO A 563 -24.38 64.19 -71.38
C PRO A 563 -25.07 62.90 -71.86
N ILE A 564 -24.69 62.44 -73.05
CA ILE A 564 -25.12 61.13 -73.56
C ILE A 564 -24.44 60.06 -72.71
N PHE A 565 -25.23 59.20 -72.07
CA PHE A 565 -24.78 58.13 -71.15
C PHE A 565 -24.13 56.94 -71.89
N ASN A 566 -23.08 57.23 -72.65
CA ASN A 566 -22.33 56.27 -73.44
C ASN A 566 -21.26 55.52 -72.62
N ALA A 567 -20.62 54.52 -73.24
CA ALA A 567 -19.60 53.69 -72.58
C ALA A 567 -18.32 54.45 -72.18
N SER A 568 -18.03 55.60 -72.81
CA SER A 568 -16.88 56.45 -72.44
C SER A 568 -17.19 57.38 -71.25
N TRP A 569 -18.42 57.89 -71.12
CA TRP A 569 -18.86 58.59 -69.91
C TRP A 569 -18.81 57.68 -68.67
N ARG A 570 -19.32 56.43 -68.79
CA ARG A 570 -19.23 55.43 -67.70
C ARG A 570 -17.78 55.15 -67.32
N ARG A 571 -16.87 54.94 -68.29
CA ARG A 571 -15.43 54.80 -68.04
C ARG A 571 -14.84 55.99 -67.28
N LYS A 572 -15.11 57.22 -67.74
CA LYS A 572 -14.60 58.43 -67.09
C LYS A 572 -15.08 58.55 -65.65
N VAL A 573 -16.37 58.37 -65.39
CA VAL A 573 -16.92 58.43 -64.02
C VAL A 573 -16.30 57.35 -63.12
N THR A 574 -16.08 56.13 -63.61
CA THR A 574 -15.41 55.09 -62.82
C THR A 574 -13.95 55.42 -62.52
N ILE A 575 -13.22 56.02 -63.46
CA ILE A 575 -11.83 56.48 -63.27
C ILE A 575 -11.77 57.65 -62.28
N ASP A 576 -12.68 58.63 -62.39
CA ASP A 576 -12.77 59.76 -61.46
C ASP A 576 -13.14 59.30 -60.04
N VAL A 577 -14.01 58.29 -59.92
CA VAL A 577 -14.31 57.59 -58.66
C VAL A 577 -13.06 56.91 -58.09
N LEU A 578 -12.32 56.12 -58.87
CA LEU A 578 -11.08 55.46 -58.45
C LEU A 578 -9.99 56.47 -58.02
N ASN A 579 -9.92 57.63 -58.68
CA ASN A 579 -9.02 58.73 -58.30
C ASN A 579 -9.45 59.46 -57.02
N SER A 580 -10.73 59.42 -56.65
CA SER A 580 -11.24 60.06 -55.43
C SER A 580 -10.90 59.29 -54.13
N LEU A 581 -10.58 58.00 -54.26
CA LEU A 581 -10.24 57.10 -53.15
C LEU A 581 -8.85 57.40 -52.60
N SER A 582 -8.68 57.24 -51.28
CA SER A 582 -7.36 57.35 -50.62
C SER A 582 -6.98 56.00 -50.04
N ALA A 583 -5.97 55.35 -50.64
CA ALA A 583 -5.47 54.06 -50.18
C ALA A 583 -5.10 54.09 -48.69
N ALA A 584 -4.37 55.12 -48.25
CA ALA A 584 -3.98 55.33 -46.85
C ALA A 584 -5.15 55.64 -45.89
N ARG A 585 -6.37 55.91 -46.39
CA ARG A 585 -7.58 56.05 -45.55
C ARG A 585 -8.37 54.75 -45.51
N LEU A 586 -8.48 54.03 -46.64
CA LEU A 586 -9.05 52.69 -46.72
C LEU A 586 -8.25 51.68 -45.88
N ALA A 587 -6.92 51.63 -46.05
CA ALA A 587 -6.02 50.77 -45.28
C ALA A 587 -6.19 50.95 -43.76
N ARG A 588 -6.34 52.21 -43.29
CA ARG A 588 -6.63 52.52 -41.89
C ARG A 588 -8.00 52.01 -41.45
N THR A 589 -9.07 52.26 -42.19
CA THR A 589 -10.41 51.76 -41.81
C THR A 589 -10.46 50.23 -41.75
N ILE A 590 -9.84 49.54 -42.72
CA ILE A 590 -9.73 48.08 -42.75
C ILE A 590 -8.91 47.58 -41.55
N SER A 591 -7.75 48.20 -41.27
CA SER A 591 -6.89 47.82 -40.14
C SER A 591 -7.57 48.08 -38.79
N THR A 592 -8.40 49.11 -38.66
CA THR A 592 -9.23 49.35 -37.47
C THR A 592 -10.34 48.31 -37.33
N GLN A 593 -11.12 48.04 -38.38
CA GLN A 593 -12.17 47.01 -38.34
C GLN A 593 -11.61 45.62 -38.01
N PHE A 594 -10.44 45.28 -38.54
CA PHE A 594 -9.75 44.02 -38.25
C PHE A 594 -9.25 43.96 -36.80
N ARG A 595 -8.62 45.04 -36.31
CA ARG A 595 -8.20 45.21 -34.91
C ARG A 595 -9.36 45.05 -33.93
N ASP A 596 -10.48 45.71 -34.21
CA ASP A 596 -11.66 45.68 -33.35
C ASP A 596 -12.32 44.30 -33.34
N LYS A 597 -12.34 43.59 -34.49
CA LYS A 597 -12.86 42.22 -34.58
C LYS A 597 -11.97 41.20 -33.86
N VAL A 598 -10.64 41.28 -34.04
CA VAL A 598 -9.66 40.43 -33.32
C VAL A 598 -9.74 40.69 -31.81
N LYS A 599 -9.86 41.96 -31.39
CA LYS A 599 -10.06 42.31 -29.98
C LYS A 599 -11.37 41.75 -29.43
N ALA A 600 -12.49 41.89 -30.14
CA ALA A 600 -13.78 41.35 -29.68
C ALA A 600 -13.71 39.82 -29.48
N SER A 601 -13.01 39.09 -30.34
CA SER A 601 -12.80 37.64 -30.16
C SER A 601 -11.85 37.30 -29.00
N HIS A 602 -10.82 38.10 -28.75
CA HIS A 602 -9.97 37.99 -27.54
C HIS A 602 -10.79 38.24 -26.26
N ASP A 603 -11.59 39.31 -26.22
CA ASP A 603 -12.46 39.63 -25.09
C ASP A 603 -13.48 38.50 -24.84
N THR A 604 -14.04 37.89 -25.90
CA THR A 604 -14.88 36.67 -25.82
C THR A 604 -14.12 35.47 -25.24
N PHE A 605 -12.90 35.19 -25.71
CA PHE A 605 -12.10 34.08 -25.19
C PHE A 605 -11.73 34.25 -23.72
N GLN A 606 -11.29 35.45 -23.31
CA GLN A 606 -10.99 35.74 -21.91
C GLN A 606 -12.24 35.61 -21.02
N SER A 607 -13.43 35.91 -21.55
CA SER A 607 -14.70 35.64 -20.84
C SER A 607 -14.99 34.14 -20.69
N ALA A 608 -14.86 33.36 -21.77
CA ALA A 608 -15.05 31.91 -21.75
C ALA A 608 -14.03 31.21 -20.82
N LEU A 609 -12.76 31.65 -20.84
CA LEU A 609 -11.72 31.10 -19.98
C LEU A 609 -11.97 31.40 -18.50
N ARG A 610 -12.51 32.59 -18.16
CA ARG A 610 -12.94 32.90 -16.78
C ARG A 610 -14.13 32.05 -16.32
N SER A 611 -15.07 31.70 -17.21
CA SER A 611 -16.15 30.76 -16.89
C SER A 611 -15.60 29.37 -16.57
N LEU A 612 -14.63 28.91 -17.37
CA LEU A 612 -13.92 27.64 -17.17
C LEU A 612 -13.11 27.65 -15.85
N GLU A 613 -12.44 28.76 -15.54
CA GLU A 613 -11.70 28.98 -14.29
C GLU A 613 -12.62 28.98 -13.07
N ASN A 614 -13.76 29.69 -13.11
CA ASN A 614 -14.74 29.70 -12.03
C ASN A 614 -15.34 28.31 -11.75
N HIS A 615 -15.70 27.56 -12.79
CA HIS A 615 -16.16 26.17 -12.67
C HIS A 615 -15.09 25.28 -12.02
N TYR A 616 -13.84 25.36 -12.49
CA TYR A 616 -12.76 24.58 -11.92
C TYR A 616 -12.39 25.01 -10.50
N SER A 617 -12.51 26.28 -10.13
CA SER A 617 -12.28 26.75 -8.76
C SER A 617 -13.19 26.01 -7.77
N GLY A 618 -14.51 26.02 -8.01
CA GLY A 618 -15.48 25.31 -7.16
C GLY A 618 -15.40 23.79 -7.22
N LYS A 619 -14.87 23.21 -8.32
CA LYS A 619 -14.56 21.78 -8.38
C LYS A 619 -13.34 21.45 -7.52
N LEU A 620 -12.22 22.14 -7.72
CA LEU A 620 -10.94 21.89 -7.06
C LEU A 620 -10.99 22.13 -5.55
N GLU A 621 -11.80 23.09 -5.08
CA GLU A 621 -12.08 23.29 -3.65
C GLU A 621 -12.67 22.02 -3.02
N ARG A 622 -13.76 21.49 -3.60
CA ARG A 622 -14.37 20.21 -3.16
C ARG A 622 -13.39 19.03 -3.29
N THR A 623 -12.54 19.02 -4.30
CA THR A 623 -11.52 17.97 -4.49
C THR A 623 -10.44 18.02 -3.40
N GLU A 624 -10.00 19.20 -2.93
CA GLU A 624 -9.10 19.29 -1.76
C GLU A 624 -9.85 19.00 -0.45
N GLU A 625 -11.13 19.35 -0.30
CA GLU A 625 -11.95 18.94 0.84
C GLU A 625 -12.03 17.40 0.95
N GLN A 626 -12.37 16.72 -0.16
CA GLN A 626 -12.37 15.25 -0.24
C GLN A 626 -10.98 14.67 0.06
N ARG A 627 -9.91 15.21 -0.54
CA ARG A 627 -8.53 14.78 -0.26
C ARG A 627 -8.13 15.00 1.21
N ILE A 628 -8.57 16.10 1.83
CA ILE A 628 -8.39 16.38 3.26
C ILE A 628 -9.13 15.33 4.10
N ALA A 629 -10.37 15.00 3.76
CA ALA A 629 -11.18 14.01 4.48
C ALA A 629 -10.51 12.62 4.41
N ILE A 630 -10.16 12.15 3.20
CA ILE A 630 -9.43 10.89 2.98
C ILE A 630 -8.20 10.81 3.88
N ARG A 631 -7.33 11.84 3.82
CA ARG A 631 -6.07 11.91 4.57
C ARG A 631 -6.26 11.96 6.08
N LYS A 632 -7.30 12.63 6.60
CA LYS A 632 -7.50 12.84 8.04
C LYS A 632 -8.33 11.75 8.72
N TYR A 633 -9.27 11.13 8.02
CA TYR A 633 -10.31 10.30 8.64
C TYR A 633 -10.39 8.88 8.04
N HIS A 634 -10.60 8.74 6.73
CA HIS A 634 -10.87 7.42 6.13
C HIS A 634 -9.61 6.56 6.00
N ALA A 635 -8.51 7.12 5.48
CA ALA A 635 -7.27 6.39 5.30
C ALA A 635 -6.66 5.89 6.64
N PRO A 636 -6.57 6.71 7.70
CA PRO A 636 -6.05 6.22 8.98
C PRO A 636 -6.97 5.21 9.68
N ARG A 637 -8.30 5.34 9.53
CA ARG A 637 -9.27 4.36 10.08
C ARG A 637 -9.20 3.02 9.36
N LEU A 638 -9.02 3.01 8.03
CA LEU A 638 -8.72 1.82 7.25
C LEU A 638 -7.36 1.21 7.61
N ALA A 639 -6.34 2.04 7.85
CA ALA A 639 -5.01 1.58 8.30
C ALA A 639 -5.09 0.91 9.68
N LYS A 640 -5.90 1.46 10.59
CA LYS A 640 -6.14 0.89 11.92
C LYS A 640 -6.81 -0.49 11.81
N LEU A 641 -7.82 -0.61 10.96
CA LEU A 641 -8.45 -1.90 10.67
C LEU A 641 -7.46 -2.90 10.04
N ALA A 642 -6.55 -2.46 9.16
CA ALA A 642 -5.49 -3.30 8.58
C ALA A 642 -4.48 -3.80 9.64
N LEU A 643 -4.08 -2.94 10.57
CA LEU A 643 -3.26 -3.28 11.74
C LEU A 643 -3.98 -4.28 12.66
N GLU A 644 -5.26 -4.06 12.94
CA GLU A 644 -6.08 -4.98 13.74
C GLU A 644 -6.25 -6.34 13.06
N SER A 645 -6.52 -6.41 11.75
CA SER A 645 -6.63 -7.67 11.00
C SER A 645 -5.30 -8.41 10.88
N THR A 646 -4.18 -7.70 10.61
CA THR A 646 -2.85 -8.34 10.59
C THR A 646 -2.49 -8.87 11.98
N SER A 647 -2.69 -8.04 13.01
CA SER A 647 -2.44 -8.44 14.40
C SER A 647 -3.28 -9.64 14.83
N MET A 648 -4.50 -9.81 14.33
CA MET A 648 -5.29 -11.00 14.63
C MET A 648 -4.71 -12.26 13.97
N SER A 649 -4.26 -12.17 12.71
CA SER A 649 -3.58 -13.28 12.04
C SER A 649 -2.30 -13.68 12.79
N ASP A 650 -1.46 -12.71 13.15
CA ASP A 650 -0.19 -12.90 13.87
C ASP A 650 -0.40 -13.44 15.31
N MET A 651 -1.34 -12.87 16.07
CA MET A 651 -1.70 -13.31 17.43
C MET A 651 -2.32 -14.72 17.45
N VAL A 652 -3.08 -15.08 16.40
CA VAL A 652 -3.63 -16.43 16.25
C VAL A 652 -2.52 -17.42 15.91
N ARG A 653 -1.70 -17.17 14.88
CA ARG A 653 -0.61 -18.05 14.43
C ARG A 653 0.45 -18.24 15.51
N PHE A 654 1.07 -17.14 15.94
CA PHE A 654 2.33 -17.13 16.68
C PHE A 654 2.18 -16.72 18.15
N GLY A 655 1.17 -15.91 18.47
CA GLY A 655 0.95 -15.37 19.81
C GLY A 655 1.86 -14.18 20.15
N ILE A 656 1.85 -13.74 21.40
CA ILE A 656 2.62 -12.57 21.86
C ILE A 656 4.13 -12.89 21.86
N PRO A 657 5.00 -12.04 21.26
CA PRO A 657 6.44 -12.23 21.29
C PRO A 657 7.01 -12.11 22.71
N HIS A 658 7.99 -12.95 23.05
CA HIS A 658 8.67 -12.86 24.34
C HIS A 658 9.57 -11.61 24.40
N GLN A 659 9.30 -10.72 25.35
CA GLN A 659 10.09 -9.51 25.56
C GLN A 659 11.24 -9.81 26.54
N GLY A 660 12.46 -9.86 26.00
CA GLY A 660 13.70 -9.98 26.77
C GLY A 660 14.21 -8.63 27.25
N LYS A 661 15.54 -8.44 27.23
CA LYS A 661 16.19 -7.21 27.70
C LYS A 661 15.77 -5.99 26.86
N GLU A 662 15.51 -4.86 27.51
CA GLU A 662 15.43 -3.54 26.87
C GLU A 662 16.75 -3.20 26.16
N ILE A 663 16.66 -2.93 24.86
CA ILE A 663 17.80 -2.57 23.98
C ILE A 663 17.74 -1.12 23.50
N GLY A 664 16.60 -0.45 23.66
CA GLY A 664 16.46 0.98 23.37
C GLY A 664 15.14 1.55 23.89
N ARG A 665 15.09 2.87 24.05
CA ARG A 665 13.89 3.61 24.44
C ARG A 665 13.80 4.89 23.63
N GLY A 666 12.69 5.08 22.93
CA GLY A 666 12.40 6.27 22.12
C GLY A 666 11.27 7.10 22.73
N GLN A 667 10.94 8.21 22.07
CA GLN A 667 9.81 9.07 22.45
C GLN A 667 8.47 8.32 22.45
N TYR A 668 8.31 7.33 21.57
CA TYR A 668 7.04 6.64 21.32
C TYR A 668 6.92 5.27 21.99
N GLY A 669 7.99 4.73 22.61
CA GLY A 669 7.96 3.37 23.12
C GLY A 669 9.30 2.79 23.56
N VAL A 670 9.26 1.53 24.00
CA VAL A 670 10.41 0.75 24.46
C VAL A 670 10.68 -0.38 23.47
N VAL A 671 11.96 -0.61 23.15
CA VAL A 671 12.39 -1.68 22.24
C VAL A 671 13.06 -2.79 23.04
N PHE A 672 12.51 -3.99 22.97
CA PHE A 672 13.02 -5.19 23.64
C PHE A 672 13.70 -6.12 22.63
N ALA A 673 14.75 -6.83 23.07
CA ALA A 673 15.28 -7.97 22.32
C ALA A 673 14.34 -9.17 22.45
N CYS A 674 14.24 -9.97 21.39
CA CYS A 674 13.56 -11.25 21.36
C CYS A 674 14.43 -12.24 20.57
N ASP A 675 14.60 -13.46 21.05
CA ASP A 675 15.51 -14.43 20.43
C ASP A 675 14.93 -15.11 19.19
N GLY A 676 13.60 -15.06 19.03
CA GLY A 676 12.89 -15.49 17.82
C GLY A 676 11.37 -15.38 17.98
N TRP A 677 10.67 -15.06 16.90
CA TRP A 677 9.21 -15.04 16.84
C TRP A 677 8.73 -15.27 15.40
N GLY A 678 7.54 -15.85 15.25
CA GLY A 678 6.93 -16.12 13.94
C GLY A 678 7.64 -17.19 13.11
N GLY A 679 8.50 -18.01 13.73
CA GLY A 679 9.30 -19.04 13.04
C GLY A 679 10.43 -18.52 12.15
N ALA A 680 10.50 -17.20 11.92
CA ALA A 680 11.56 -16.56 11.16
C ALA A 680 12.93 -16.74 11.86
N PRO A 681 13.98 -17.17 11.14
CA PRO A 681 15.27 -17.45 11.74
C PRO A 681 15.96 -16.19 12.28
N GLY A 682 16.75 -16.37 13.33
CA GLY A 682 17.52 -15.32 13.97
C GLY A 682 16.67 -14.33 14.80
N PRO A 683 17.33 -13.55 15.66
CA PRO A 683 16.67 -12.72 16.65
C PRO A 683 15.92 -11.52 16.06
N CYS A 684 14.87 -11.11 16.76
CA CYS A 684 14.03 -9.96 16.42
C CYS A 684 14.04 -8.89 17.52
N ALA A 685 13.61 -7.69 17.15
CA ALA A 685 13.37 -6.59 18.07
C ALA A 685 11.85 -6.33 18.16
N VAL A 686 11.38 -5.98 19.36
CA VAL A 686 9.97 -5.72 19.63
C VAL A 686 9.82 -4.28 20.10
N LYS A 687 9.40 -3.38 19.21
CA LYS A 687 9.06 -1.98 19.50
C LYS A 687 7.64 -1.96 20.10
N SER A 688 7.55 -1.79 21.42
CA SER A 688 6.31 -1.68 22.17
C SER A 688 5.88 -0.21 22.26
N VAL A 689 4.76 0.13 21.61
CA VAL A 689 4.17 1.48 21.54
C VAL A 689 2.82 1.46 22.26
N VAL A 690 2.56 2.46 23.11
CA VAL A 690 1.25 2.66 23.75
C VAL A 690 0.68 3.99 23.25
N PRO A 691 -0.26 4.01 22.29
CA PRO A 691 -0.75 5.28 21.75
C PRO A 691 -1.71 5.95 22.76
N PRO A 692 -1.42 7.18 23.22
CA PRO A 692 -2.18 7.82 24.30
C PRO A 692 -3.57 8.34 23.90
N ASP A 693 -3.82 8.54 22.61
CA ASP A 693 -5.11 8.99 22.07
C ASP A 693 -5.36 8.43 20.66
N GLU A 694 -6.56 8.66 20.14
CA GLU A 694 -6.99 8.20 18.81
C GLU A 694 -6.14 8.75 17.65
N LYS A 695 -5.58 9.96 17.77
CA LYS A 695 -4.69 10.51 16.74
C LYS A 695 -3.39 9.72 16.71
N HIS A 696 -2.81 9.39 17.85
CA HIS A 696 -1.59 8.58 17.90
C HIS A 696 -1.84 7.14 17.44
N TRP A 697 -3.03 6.58 17.67
CA TRP A 697 -3.46 5.30 17.05
C TRP A 697 -3.48 5.39 15.53
N ASN A 698 -4.05 6.47 14.98
CA ASN A 698 -4.16 6.70 13.55
C ASN A 698 -2.79 6.96 12.89
N ASP A 699 -1.92 7.76 13.51
CA ASP A 699 -0.55 8.01 13.05
C ASP A 699 0.27 6.70 13.02
N LEU A 700 0.20 5.89 14.09
CA LEU A 700 0.89 4.59 14.19
C LEU A 700 0.33 3.54 13.22
N ALA A 701 -0.97 3.55 12.96
CA ALA A 701 -1.56 2.65 11.98
C ALA A 701 -1.08 2.96 10.54
N MET A 702 -0.87 4.24 10.22
CA MET A 702 -0.24 4.65 8.97
C MET A 702 1.26 4.27 8.91
N GLU A 703 2.02 4.44 10.01
CA GLU A 703 3.39 3.91 10.14
C GLU A 703 3.44 2.42 9.80
N PHE A 704 2.57 1.64 10.45
CA PHE A 704 2.46 0.19 10.23
C PHE A 704 2.14 -0.12 8.77
N TYR A 705 1.11 0.50 8.18
CA TYR A 705 0.71 0.22 6.81
C TYR A 705 1.82 0.52 5.80
N TYR A 706 2.49 1.68 5.90
CA TYR A 706 3.61 2.00 5.01
C TYR A 706 4.77 1.02 5.21
N THR A 707 5.17 0.74 6.45
CA THR A 707 6.26 -0.20 6.76
C THR A 707 5.95 -1.62 6.27
N ARG A 708 4.69 -2.07 6.39
CA ARG A 708 4.24 -3.40 5.98
C ARG A 708 4.06 -3.56 4.46
N SER A 709 3.86 -2.46 3.74
CA SER A 709 3.67 -2.41 2.29
C SER A 709 4.98 -2.33 1.49
N ILE A 710 6.08 -1.92 2.12
CA ILE A 710 7.41 -1.89 1.50
C ILE A 710 7.91 -3.33 1.29
N PRO A 711 8.31 -3.73 0.06
CA PRO A 711 8.93 -5.04 -0.18
C PRO A 711 10.30 -5.19 0.49
N ASP A 712 10.73 -6.43 0.72
CA ASP A 712 12.03 -6.74 1.34
C ASP A 712 13.19 -6.07 0.59
N HIS A 713 13.94 -5.21 1.29
CA HIS A 713 15.09 -4.51 0.72
C HIS A 713 16.29 -4.52 1.68
N LYS A 714 17.51 -4.67 1.13
CA LYS A 714 18.75 -4.81 1.91
C LYS A 714 19.03 -3.64 2.85
N ARG A 715 18.46 -2.46 2.58
CA ARG A 715 18.69 -1.20 3.31
C ARG A 715 17.51 -0.69 4.12
N ILE A 716 16.44 -1.46 4.25
CA ILE A 716 15.29 -1.12 5.10
C ILE A 716 15.18 -2.21 6.17
N VAL A 717 14.91 -1.83 7.42
CA VAL A 717 14.66 -2.80 8.49
C VAL A 717 13.31 -3.49 8.23
N LYS A 718 13.33 -4.81 8.05
CA LYS A 718 12.13 -5.60 7.77
C LYS A 718 11.21 -5.66 8.99
N LEU A 719 9.93 -5.36 8.78
CA LEU A 719 8.85 -5.69 9.69
C LEU A 719 8.42 -7.14 9.48
N ARG A 720 8.61 -7.99 10.50
CA ARG A 720 8.23 -9.41 10.52
C ARG A 720 6.73 -9.59 10.80
N GLY A 721 6.14 -8.72 11.63
CA GLY A 721 4.72 -8.77 11.99
C GLY A 721 4.34 -7.76 13.08
N SER A 722 3.11 -7.86 13.58
CA SER A 722 2.52 -6.94 14.57
C SER A 722 1.61 -7.67 15.55
N VAL A 723 1.59 -7.28 16.82
CA VAL A 723 0.66 -7.84 17.82
C VAL A 723 0.12 -6.73 18.73
N ILE A 724 -1.20 -6.59 18.82
CA ILE A 724 -1.88 -5.70 19.78
C ILE A 724 -2.11 -6.49 21.08
N ASP A 725 -1.47 -6.04 22.16
CA ASP A 725 -1.66 -6.56 23.51
C ASP A 725 -2.67 -5.70 24.29
N HIS A 726 -3.92 -6.18 24.33
CA HIS A 726 -5.00 -5.61 25.15
C HIS A 726 -4.87 -5.90 26.66
N THR A 727 -3.87 -6.69 27.08
CA THR A 727 -3.59 -7.00 28.49
C THR A 727 -2.40 -6.23 29.06
N TYR A 728 -1.79 -5.36 28.25
CA TYR A 728 -0.64 -4.55 28.62
C TYR A 728 -0.91 -3.71 29.88
N GLY A 729 0.11 -3.53 30.71
CA GLY A 729 -0.04 -2.84 32.00
C GLY A 729 -0.95 -3.58 33.01
N GLY A 730 -1.19 -4.88 32.84
CA GLY A 730 -1.85 -5.73 33.84
C GLY A 730 -3.34 -5.44 34.06
N GLY A 731 -4.00 -4.78 33.12
CA GLY A 731 -5.42 -4.41 33.23
C GLY A 731 -5.70 -3.14 34.05
N TYR A 732 -4.67 -2.43 34.54
CA TYR A 732 -4.83 -1.18 35.30
C TYR A 732 -5.18 0.05 34.43
N GLY A 733 -5.84 -0.14 33.29
CA GLY A 733 -6.33 0.94 32.43
C GLY A 733 -5.27 1.68 31.59
N LEU A 734 -4.06 1.12 31.47
CA LEU A 734 -2.91 1.74 30.78
C LEU A 734 -2.99 1.75 29.24
N GLY A 735 -4.13 1.37 28.66
CA GLY A 735 -4.30 1.23 27.21
C GLY A 735 -3.73 -0.07 26.64
N ALA A 736 -4.12 -0.39 25.40
CA ALA A 736 -3.54 -1.51 24.66
C ALA A 736 -2.19 -1.09 24.04
N ALA A 737 -1.21 -1.99 24.07
CA ALA A 737 0.09 -1.77 23.41
C ALA A 737 0.09 -2.38 22.01
N VAL A 738 0.69 -1.68 21.05
CA VAL A 738 1.05 -2.23 19.74
C VAL A 738 2.51 -2.67 19.79
N LEU A 739 2.74 -3.95 19.56
CA LEU A 739 4.06 -4.55 19.45
C LEU A 739 4.40 -4.69 17.96
N LEU A 740 5.39 -3.95 17.48
CA LEU A 740 5.94 -4.10 16.13
C LEU A 740 7.19 -4.98 16.19
N ILE A 741 7.22 -6.08 15.44
CA ILE A 741 8.30 -7.06 15.45
C ILE A 741 9.17 -6.87 14.20
N THR A 742 10.45 -6.56 14.36
CA THR A 742 11.42 -6.32 13.27
C THR A 742 12.66 -7.21 13.39
N ASP A 743 13.51 -7.25 12.37
CA ASP A 743 14.87 -7.85 12.50
C ASP A 743 15.69 -7.15 13.59
N ARG A 744 16.42 -7.92 14.44
CA ARG A 744 17.31 -7.31 15.44
C ARG A 744 18.66 -6.93 14.83
N MET A 745 18.88 -5.63 14.70
CA MET A 745 20.16 -5.04 14.32
C MET A 745 21.13 -4.98 15.53
N SER A 746 22.42 -4.75 15.28
CA SER A 746 23.47 -4.77 16.32
C SER A 746 23.55 -3.46 17.13
N ARG A 747 23.42 -2.31 16.48
CA ARG A 747 23.48 -0.96 17.07
C ARG A 747 22.93 0.09 16.10
N ASP A 748 22.61 1.29 16.60
CA ASP A 748 22.43 2.47 15.75
C ASP A 748 23.77 3.10 15.32
N LEU A 749 23.74 3.97 14.32
CA LEU A 749 24.92 4.66 13.77
C LEU A 749 25.50 5.71 14.73
N TYR A 750 24.70 6.32 15.61
CA TYR A 750 25.22 7.21 16.67
C TYR A 750 26.17 6.44 17.60
N CYS A 751 25.75 5.26 18.06
CA CYS A 751 26.56 4.33 18.85
C CYS A 751 27.73 3.78 18.04
N GLY A 752 27.54 3.51 16.74
CA GLY A 752 28.60 3.13 15.81
C GLY A 752 29.72 4.17 15.74
N ILE A 753 29.42 5.40 15.36
CA ILE A 753 30.40 6.50 15.26
C ILE A 753 31.06 6.76 16.62
N ARG A 754 30.29 6.79 17.72
CA ARG A 754 30.83 6.92 19.08
C ARG A 754 31.76 5.77 19.51
N SER A 755 31.66 4.60 18.86
CA SER A 755 32.56 3.45 19.06
C SER A 755 33.82 3.48 18.18
N GLY A 756 34.03 4.53 17.36
CA GLY A 756 35.21 4.68 16.51
C GLY A 756 35.15 3.90 15.19
N LEU A 757 34.04 3.95 14.46
CA LEU A 757 33.95 3.36 13.11
C LEU A 757 35.03 3.93 12.16
N GLU A 758 35.73 3.02 11.48
CA GLU A 758 36.77 3.35 10.50
C GLU A 758 36.21 4.14 9.31
N TRP A 759 37.07 4.92 8.64
CA TRP A 759 36.68 5.82 7.55
C TRP A 759 36.00 5.09 6.39
N LEU A 760 36.58 3.97 5.94
CA LEU A 760 36.03 3.19 4.82
C LEU A 760 34.63 2.63 5.14
N VAL A 761 34.43 2.15 6.38
CA VAL A 761 33.12 1.67 6.86
C VAL A 761 32.12 2.83 6.96
N ARG A 762 32.55 4.01 7.41
CA ARG A 762 31.72 5.24 7.44
C ARG A 762 31.25 5.65 6.04
N ILE A 763 32.11 5.60 5.02
CA ILE A 763 31.70 5.85 3.62
C ILE A 763 30.76 4.76 3.08
N GLN A 764 31.03 3.48 3.35
CA GLN A 764 30.12 2.39 2.95
C GLN A 764 28.73 2.55 3.56
N ILE A 765 28.65 3.04 4.81
CA ILE A 765 27.37 3.36 5.49
C ILE A 765 26.64 4.53 4.79
N ALA A 766 27.34 5.55 4.28
CA ALA A 766 26.71 6.62 3.51
C ALA A 766 26.09 6.10 2.20
N ILE A 767 26.77 5.18 1.51
CA ILE A 767 26.26 4.51 0.30
C ILE A 767 25.04 3.63 0.64
N ASP A 768 25.13 2.83 1.70
CA ASP A 768 24.04 1.97 2.17
C ASP A 768 22.78 2.78 2.55
N VAL A 769 22.96 3.95 3.17
CA VAL A 769 21.85 4.89 3.45
C VAL A 769 21.29 5.49 2.17
N LEU A 770 22.14 5.92 1.23
CA LEU A 770 21.70 6.49 -0.05
C LEU A 770 20.88 5.49 -0.88
N GLU A 771 21.31 4.22 -0.92
CA GLU A 771 20.54 3.11 -1.49
C GLU A 771 19.16 2.96 -0.81
N GLY A 772 19.11 3.09 0.52
CA GLY A 772 17.86 3.07 1.29
C GLY A 772 16.90 4.22 0.96
N ILE A 773 17.39 5.45 0.89
CA ILE A 773 16.58 6.63 0.53
C ILE A 773 16.05 6.50 -0.91
N ARG A 774 16.93 6.12 -1.86
CA ARG A 774 16.55 5.86 -3.25
C ARG A 774 15.45 4.81 -3.35
N TYR A 775 15.51 3.77 -2.54
CA TYR A 775 14.49 2.74 -2.51
C TYR A 775 13.14 3.26 -1.98
N LEU A 776 13.11 3.97 -0.85
CA LEU A 776 11.88 4.58 -0.32
C LEU A 776 11.23 5.54 -1.33
N HIS A 777 12.04 6.39 -1.97
CA HIS A 777 11.55 7.31 -3.00
C HIS A 777 11.01 6.58 -4.23
N SER A 778 11.59 5.43 -4.61
CA SER A 778 11.04 4.58 -5.68
C SER A 778 9.67 3.97 -5.35
N GLN A 779 9.33 3.83 -4.06
CA GLN A 779 8.01 3.41 -3.58
C GLN A 779 7.07 4.61 -3.34
N GLY A 780 7.48 5.84 -3.72
CA GLY A 780 6.71 7.07 -3.54
C GLY A 780 6.66 7.58 -2.09
N LEU A 781 7.56 7.11 -1.21
CA LEU A 781 7.60 7.45 0.22
C LEU A 781 8.78 8.37 0.54
N VAL A 782 8.52 9.41 1.34
CA VAL A 782 9.53 10.36 1.86
C VAL A 782 9.70 10.12 3.36
N HIS A 783 10.93 10.04 3.88
CA HIS A 783 11.24 9.58 5.24
C HIS A 783 11.11 10.68 6.31
N ARG A 784 11.55 11.90 6.01
CA ARG A 784 11.43 13.12 6.84
C ARG A 784 12.13 13.11 8.22
N ASP A 785 12.79 12.02 8.63
CA ASP A 785 13.61 11.98 9.86
C ASP A 785 14.88 11.11 9.71
N ILE A 786 15.64 11.34 8.63
CA ILE A 786 16.93 10.68 8.42
C ILE A 786 17.96 11.27 9.39
N LYS A 787 18.40 10.47 10.37
CA LYS A 787 19.35 10.85 11.42
C LYS A 787 20.14 9.65 11.94
N LEU A 788 21.23 9.90 12.66
CA LEU A 788 22.14 8.88 13.21
C LEU A 788 21.45 7.77 14.04
N LYS A 789 20.30 8.05 14.69
CA LYS A 789 19.55 7.05 15.47
C LYS A 789 18.62 6.17 14.62
N ASN A 790 18.23 6.65 13.44
CA ASN A 790 17.29 5.96 12.53
C ASN A 790 18.04 5.18 11.43
N VAL A 791 19.38 5.17 11.49
CA VAL A 791 20.26 4.28 10.72
C VAL A 791 20.76 3.19 11.67
N LEU A 792 20.36 1.94 11.43
CA LEU A 792 20.82 0.77 12.20
C LEU A 792 21.87 -0.02 11.42
N LEU A 793 22.79 -0.64 12.16
CA LEU A 793 23.93 -1.41 11.65
C LEU A 793 23.78 -2.88 12.01
N ASP A 794 24.04 -3.77 11.06
CA ASP A 794 24.12 -5.23 11.28
C ASP A 794 25.53 -5.63 11.81
N PRO A 795 25.81 -6.92 12.10
CA PRO A 795 27.14 -7.35 12.58
C PRO A 795 28.29 -6.95 11.64
N GLU A 796 28.02 -6.95 10.33
CA GLU A 796 28.95 -6.56 9.26
C GLU A 796 29.07 -5.03 9.10
N ASN A 797 28.37 -4.25 9.92
CA ASN A 797 28.27 -2.78 9.89
C ASN A 797 27.67 -2.21 8.58
N ARG A 798 26.85 -2.99 7.86
CA ARG A 798 26.03 -2.49 6.77
C ARG A 798 24.80 -1.77 7.32
N ALA A 799 24.38 -0.72 6.63
CA ALA A 799 23.34 0.17 7.13
C ALA A 799 21.93 -0.22 6.64
N LYS A 800 20.94 -0.05 7.51
CA LYS A 800 19.51 -0.10 7.20
C LYS A 800 18.76 1.06 7.85
N LEU A 801 17.84 1.68 7.12
CA LEU A 801 16.92 2.69 7.63
C LEU A 801 15.79 2.05 8.45
N THR A 802 15.36 2.74 9.50
CA THR A 802 14.27 2.33 10.41
C THR A 802 13.43 3.53 10.84
N ASP A 803 12.42 3.28 11.68
CA ASP A 803 11.52 4.28 12.27
C ASP A 803 10.79 5.13 11.21
N LEU A 804 10.05 4.43 10.36
CA LEU A 804 9.21 5.01 9.31
C LEU A 804 7.93 5.71 9.86
N GLY A 805 7.90 6.05 11.15
CA GLY A 805 6.79 6.76 11.80
C GLY A 805 6.55 8.18 11.27
N PHE A 806 7.55 8.74 10.58
CA PHE A 806 7.41 9.98 9.82
C PHE A 806 7.29 9.77 8.31
N CYS A 807 7.25 8.54 7.80
CA CYS A 807 7.05 8.30 6.37
C CYS A 807 5.67 8.76 5.88
N ILE A 808 5.63 9.24 4.64
CA ILE A 808 4.39 9.66 3.98
C ILE A 808 4.54 9.57 2.47
N THR A 809 3.45 9.29 1.75
CA THR A 809 3.45 9.43 0.28
C THR A 809 3.29 10.90 -0.12
N GLU A 810 3.81 11.28 -1.29
CA GLU A 810 3.66 12.66 -1.80
C GLU A 810 2.18 13.07 -1.93
N ALA A 811 1.31 12.12 -2.30
CA ALA A 811 -0.15 12.25 -2.29
C ALA A 811 -0.72 12.68 -0.92
N MET A 812 -0.25 12.02 0.14
CA MET A 812 -0.72 12.22 1.52
C MET A 812 -0.01 13.34 2.26
N MET A 813 1.02 13.97 1.68
CA MET A 813 1.71 15.09 2.32
C MET A 813 0.71 16.16 2.77
N SER A 814 0.77 16.47 4.06
CA SER A 814 0.21 17.68 4.64
C SER A 814 1.36 18.52 5.16
N GLY A 815 1.14 19.83 5.32
CA GLY A 815 2.11 20.76 5.88
C GLY A 815 2.50 20.52 7.36
N SER A 816 2.22 19.33 7.88
CA SER A 816 2.87 18.74 9.05
C SER A 816 4.38 19.02 9.07
N ILE A 817 4.82 19.63 10.17
CA ILE A 817 6.21 19.86 10.51
C ILE A 817 6.64 18.72 11.43
N VAL A 818 7.54 17.86 10.93
CA VAL A 818 8.01 16.64 11.60
C VAL A 818 9.49 16.40 11.31
N GLY A 819 10.09 15.45 12.03
CA GLY A 819 11.54 15.20 11.99
C GLY A 819 12.31 15.97 13.04
N THR A 820 13.61 15.70 13.13
CA THR A 820 14.51 16.23 14.17
C THR A 820 15.08 17.59 13.78
N PRO A 821 14.93 18.66 14.59
CA PRO A 821 15.21 20.06 14.18
C PRO A 821 16.54 20.32 13.45
N VAL A 822 17.61 19.64 13.86
CA VAL A 822 18.97 19.74 13.30
C VAL A 822 19.09 19.18 11.87
N HIS A 823 18.26 18.21 11.51
CA HIS A 823 18.29 17.51 10.20
C HIS A 823 17.21 18.02 9.23
N MET A 824 16.30 18.88 9.68
CA MET A 824 15.15 19.35 8.88
C MET A 824 15.53 20.45 7.87
N ALA A 825 14.97 20.32 6.66
CA ALA A 825 15.14 21.31 5.59
C ALA A 825 14.31 22.59 5.83
N PRO A 826 14.80 23.79 5.43
CA PRO A 826 14.18 25.08 5.75
C PRO A 826 12.76 25.30 5.18
N GLU A 827 12.45 24.63 4.07
CA GLU A 827 11.15 24.66 3.39
C GLU A 827 10.09 23.76 4.06
N LEU A 828 10.49 22.78 4.90
CA LEU A 828 9.56 21.88 5.59
C LEU A 828 8.62 22.69 6.51
N LEU A 829 9.13 23.80 7.06
CA LEU A 829 8.38 24.82 7.81
C LEU A 829 7.45 25.72 6.98
N SER A 830 7.40 25.59 5.66
CA SER A 830 6.39 26.25 4.81
C SER A 830 5.14 25.39 4.62
N GLY A 831 5.18 24.12 5.06
CA GLY A 831 4.17 23.12 4.78
C GLY A 831 4.14 22.62 3.32
N HIS A 832 4.99 23.18 2.45
CA HIS A 832 5.10 22.84 1.04
C HIS A 832 6.52 22.33 0.76
N TYR A 833 6.64 21.03 0.54
CA TYR A 833 7.91 20.35 0.32
C TYR A 833 7.68 19.03 -0.44
N ASP A 834 8.78 18.43 -0.91
CA ASP A 834 8.80 17.22 -1.71
C ASP A 834 9.83 16.21 -1.15
N SER A 835 10.16 15.18 -1.92
CA SER A 835 11.20 14.19 -1.62
C SER A 835 12.61 14.77 -1.37
N SER A 836 12.91 16.00 -1.79
CA SER A 836 14.25 16.61 -1.62
C SER A 836 14.59 16.98 -0.16
N VAL A 837 13.63 16.93 0.78
CA VAL A 837 13.91 17.11 2.22
C VAL A 837 14.83 15.99 2.75
N ASP A 838 14.73 14.79 2.20
CA ASP A 838 15.58 13.66 2.57
C ASP A 838 17.00 13.83 2.04
N VAL A 839 17.19 14.54 0.91
CA VAL A 839 18.52 14.91 0.38
C VAL A 839 19.22 15.92 1.30
N TYR A 840 18.46 16.88 1.84
CA TYR A 840 18.98 17.81 2.85
C TYR A 840 19.39 17.08 4.13
N ALA A 841 18.52 16.20 4.64
CA ALA A 841 18.80 15.39 5.84
C ALA A 841 19.99 14.45 5.63
N PHE A 842 20.15 13.88 4.42
CA PHE A 842 21.34 13.13 4.04
C PHE A 842 22.62 13.99 4.08
N GLY A 843 22.58 15.24 3.62
CA GLY A 843 23.72 16.16 3.72
C GLY A 843 24.17 16.42 5.17
N ILE A 844 23.21 16.63 6.07
CA ILE A 844 23.47 16.77 7.52
C ILE A 844 24.02 15.46 8.11
N LEU A 845 23.43 14.31 7.75
CA LEU A 845 23.92 12.99 8.18
C LEU A 845 25.37 12.74 7.71
N PHE A 846 25.67 13.10 6.46
CA PHE A 846 26.98 12.90 5.85
C PHE A 846 28.06 13.77 6.52
N TRP A 847 27.73 14.96 7.02
CA TRP A 847 28.62 15.76 7.88
C TRP A 847 29.08 14.97 9.12
N TYR A 848 28.16 14.33 9.85
CA TYR A 848 28.51 13.48 11.01
C TYR A 848 29.33 12.25 10.61
N ILE A 849 28.98 11.62 9.47
CA ILE A 849 29.72 10.48 8.92
C ILE A 849 31.16 10.87 8.59
N CYS A 850 31.41 12.05 8.01
CA CYS A 850 32.75 12.56 7.75
C CYS A 850 33.47 12.95 9.05
N ALA A 851 32.81 13.67 9.95
CA ALA A 851 33.39 14.17 11.20
C ALA A 851 33.88 13.05 12.13
N GLY A 852 33.28 11.85 12.04
CA GLY A 852 33.66 10.71 12.87
C GLY A 852 33.32 10.89 14.36
N HIS A 853 32.53 11.90 14.69
CA HIS A 853 32.07 12.17 16.05
C HIS A 853 30.61 12.62 16.08
N VAL A 854 29.95 12.40 17.21
CA VAL A 854 28.53 12.72 17.42
C VAL A 854 28.31 14.06 18.14
N ARG A 855 29.29 14.97 18.12
CA ARG A 855 29.14 16.35 18.60
C ARG A 855 28.28 17.16 17.64
N LEU A 856 27.39 17.99 18.17
CA LEU A 856 26.62 18.96 17.39
C LEU A 856 27.57 19.96 16.69
N PRO A 857 27.27 20.44 15.47
CA PRO A 857 28.02 21.54 14.85
C PRO A 857 27.99 22.80 15.73
N TYR A 858 29.13 23.46 15.86
CA TYR A 858 29.25 24.73 16.60
C TYR A 858 28.29 25.80 16.03
N ALA A 859 28.09 25.81 14.71
CA ALA A 859 27.13 26.68 14.05
C ALA A 859 25.67 26.50 14.53
N PHE A 860 25.34 25.37 15.17
CA PHE A 860 24.02 25.06 15.74
C PHE A 860 23.99 25.09 17.28
N GLU A 861 25.10 24.78 17.96
CA GLU A 861 25.25 24.77 19.43
C GLU A 861 24.89 26.12 20.10
N GLN A 862 25.05 27.22 19.36
CA GLN A 862 24.69 28.58 19.80
C GLN A 862 23.18 28.85 19.98
N PHE A 863 22.27 27.96 19.55
CA PHE A 863 20.83 28.18 19.63
C PHE A 863 20.20 27.43 20.82
N HIS A 864 19.31 28.10 21.56
CA HIS A 864 18.70 27.52 22.77
C HIS A 864 17.29 26.94 22.54
N ASN A 865 16.77 27.03 21.31
CA ASN A 865 15.54 26.36 20.91
C ASN A 865 15.46 26.15 19.38
N LYS A 866 14.53 25.27 18.98
CA LYS A 866 14.24 24.93 17.57
C LYS A 866 13.84 26.13 16.71
N GLU A 867 13.09 27.09 17.25
CA GLU A 867 12.62 28.25 16.47
C GLU A 867 13.78 29.21 16.12
N GLN A 868 14.74 29.40 17.02
CA GLN A 868 15.99 30.12 16.77
C GLN A 868 16.84 29.39 15.72
N LEU A 869 17.09 28.09 15.90
CA LEU A 869 17.83 27.26 14.96
C LEU A 869 17.22 27.35 13.55
N TRP A 870 15.93 27.07 13.42
CA TRP A 870 15.24 27.09 12.13
C TRP A 870 15.20 28.46 11.46
N THR A 871 15.02 29.53 12.24
CA THR A 871 15.07 30.91 11.72
C THR A 871 16.46 31.21 11.14
N SER A 872 17.52 30.69 11.75
CA SER A 872 18.90 30.81 11.29
C SER A 872 19.21 29.90 10.09
N VAL A 873 18.72 28.66 10.08
CA VAL A 873 18.83 27.73 8.93
C VAL A 873 18.13 28.29 7.68
N ARG A 874 16.96 28.95 7.85
CA ARG A 874 16.26 29.71 6.80
C ARG A 874 17.05 30.95 6.32
N LYS A 875 17.86 31.57 7.19
CA LYS A 875 18.81 32.64 6.82
C LYS A 875 20.12 32.11 6.19
N GLY A 876 20.26 30.80 6.03
CA GLY A 876 21.42 30.17 5.37
C GLY A 876 22.48 29.60 6.32
N ILE A 877 22.29 29.61 7.64
CA ILE A 877 23.24 28.95 8.56
C ILE A 877 23.28 27.43 8.30
N ARG A 878 24.49 26.87 8.27
CA ARG A 878 24.83 25.47 8.02
C ARG A 878 25.98 25.03 8.94
N PRO A 879 26.21 23.72 9.12
CA PRO A 879 27.38 23.21 9.84
C PRO A 879 28.70 23.75 9.27
N GLU A 880 29.68 23.95 10.14
CA GLU A 880 31.01 24.41 9.76
C GLU A 880 31.84 23.36 8.98
N ARG A 881 32.79 23.82 8.15
CA ARG A 881 33.78 22.94 7.51
C ARG A 881 34.86 22.54 8.52
N LEU A 882 34.97 21.26 8.81
CA LEU A 882 36.04 20.72 9.66
C LEU A 882 37.31 20.44 8.83
N ILE A 883 38.47 20.52 9.49
CA ILE A 883 39.80 20.30 8.87
C ILE A 883 39.94 18.87 8.30
N VAL A 884 39.17 17.91 8.82
CA VAL A 884 39.14 16.51 8.35
C VAL A 884 38.37 16.30 7.04
N PHE A 885 37.70 17.33 6.50
CA PHE A 885 36.92 17.21 5.28
C PHE A 885 37.76 17.54 4.03
N ASP A 886 37.94 16.54 3.15
CA ASP A 886 38.38 16.79 1.78
C ASP A 886 37.32 17.60 1.00
N ASP A 887 37.76 18.16 -0.14
CA ASP A 887 36.91 19.02 -0.96
C ASP A 887 35.75 18.28 -1.64
N GLU A 888 35.85 16.97 -1.89
CA GLU A 888 34.79 16.20 -2.56
C GLU A 888 33.65 15.89 -1.58
N CYS A 889 33.98 15.47 -0.36
CA CYS A 889 33.06 15.37 0.76
C CYS A 889 32.36 16.71 1.05
N TRP A 890 33.12 17.81 1.15
CA TRP A 890 32.56 19.12 1.47
C TRP A 890 31.64 19.66 0.36
N ASN A 891 32.09 19.62 -0.90
CA ASN A 891 31.28 20.05 -2.04
C ASN A 891 29.98 19.22 -2.17
N LEU A 892 29.99 17.94 -1.76
CA LEU A 892 28.79 17.10 -1.75
C LEU A 892 27.81 17.54 -0.65
N MET A 893 28.28 17.85 0.56
CA MET A 893 27.45 18.41 1.65
C MET A 893 26.78 19.72 1.20
N GLU A 894 27.54 20.64 0.61
CA GLU A 894 27.02 21.94 0.18
C GLU A 894 25.94 21.84 -0.91
N GLN A 895 26.08 20.88 -1.82
CA GLN A 895 25.04 20.55 -2.80
C GLN A 895 23.80 19.93 -2.13
N CYS A 896 23.98 18.97 -1.22
CA CYS A 896 22.87 18.30 -0.54
C CYS A 896 22.03 19.24 0.35
N TRP A 897 22.67 20.12 1.14
CA TRP A 897 21.96 21.03 2.06
C TRP A 897 21.59 22.40 1.47
N ALA A 898 21.59 22.52 0.13
CA ALA A 898 21.24 23.76 -0.57
C ALA A 898 19.89 24.32 -0.08
N GLY A 899 19.84 25.64 0.17
CA GLY A 899 18.66 26.30 0.74
C GLY A 899 17.44 26.31 -0.19
N GLU A 900 17.68 26.25 -1.50
CA GLU A 900 16.65 26.11 -2.52
C GLU A 900 16.53 24.61 -2.90
N PRO A 901 15.35 23.96 -2.69
CA PRO A 901 15.12 22.55 -3.00
C PRO A 901 15.54 22.15 -4.42
N SER A 902 15.18 22.95 -5.42
CA SER A 902 15.45 22.67 -6.84
C SER A 902 16.93 22.71 -7.24
N ARG A 903 17.83 23.14 -6.32
CA ARG A 903 19.29 23.13 -6.53
C ARG A 903 20.00 21.93 -5.90
N ARG A 904 19.29 21.05 -5.20
CA ARG A 904 19.86 19.84 -4.58
C ARG A 904 20.09 18.75 -5.65
N PRO A 905 21.14 17.92 -5.53
CA PRO A 905 21.41 16.86 -6.49
C PRO A 905 20.36 15.75 -6.35
N LEU A 906 19.90 15.21 -7.48
CA LEU A 906 19.12 13.98 -7.49
C LEU A 906 19.97 12.84 -6.91
N LEU A 907 19.36 11.94 -6.13
CA LEU A 907 20.05 10.84 -5.44
C LEU A 907 20.89 9.95 -6.38
N GLY A 908 20.53 9.86 -7.67
CA GLY A 908 21.31 9.16 -8.69
C GLY A 908 22.65 9.81 -9.04
N ALA A 909 22.79 11.13 -8.84
CA ALA A 909 24.04 11.86 -9.05
C ALA A 909 24.96 11.87 -7.81
N ILE A 910 24.42 11.57 -6.62
CA ILE A 910 25.19 11.49 -5.37
C ILE A 910 26.05 10.20 -5.34
N LEU A 911 25.51 9.08 -5.83
CA LEU A 911 26.16 7.77 -5.71
C LEU A 911 27.57 7.72 -6.34
N PRO A 912 27.81 8.18 -7.58
CA PRO A 912 29.15 8.15 -8.18
C PRO A 912 30.19 9.01 -7.43
N VAL A 913 29.74 10.05 -6.70
CA VAL A 913 30.63 10.87 -5.86
C VAL A 913 31.04 10.10 -4.60
N LEU A 914 30.12 9.38 -3.96
CA LEU A 914 30.46 8.51 -2.83
C LEU A 914 31.38 7.34 -3.25
N GLU A 915 31.15 6.76 -4.42
CA GLU A 915 32.01 5.71 -5.01
C GLU A 915 33.42 6.25 -5.33
N SER A 916 33.53 7.48 -5.84
CA SER A 916 34.81 8.21 -6.02
C SER A 916 35.56 8.39 -4.69
N ILE A 917 34.87 8.85 -3.64
CA ILE A 917 35.43 9.03 -2.30
C ILE A 917 35.86 7.68 -1.71
N GLN A 918 35.06 6.61 -1.87
CA GLN A 918 35.38 5.26 -1.41
C GLN A 918 36.66 4.73 -2.08
N ALA A 919 36.73 4.81 -3.42
CA ALA A 919 37.90 4.37 -4.18
C ALA A 919 39.16 5.17 -3.81
N LYS A 920 39.05 6.46 -3.49
CA LYS A 920 40.17 7.28 -2.98
C LYS A 920 40.61 6.82 -1.59
N ALA A 921 39.67 6.53 -0.69
CA ALA A 921 39.99 6.01 0.65
C ALA A 921 40.72 4.65 0.59
N GLU A 922 40.26 3.72 -0.25
CA GLU A 922 40.92 2.42 -0.46
C GLU A 922 42.33 2.55 -1.06
N ASN A 923 42.52 3.44 -2.04
CA ASN A 923 43.83 3.69 -2.64
C ASN A 923 44.79 4.47 -1.72
N GLY A 924 44.27 5.25 -0.76
CA GLY A 924 45.06 5.85 0.32
C GLY A 924 45.53 4.79 1.33
N TYR A 925 44.64 3.88 1.74
CA TYR A 925 44.94 2.79 2.67
C TYR A 925 46.04 1.85 2.15
N ARG A 926 46.12 1.65 0.83
CA ARG A 926 47.18 0.84 0.19
C ARG A 926 48.57 1.49 0.11
N LYS A 927 48.79 2.69 0.66
CA LYS A 927 50.03 3.49 0.46
C LYS A 927 50.81 3.84 1.73
N SER A 928 50.58 3.17 2.84
CA SER A 928 51.29 3.37 4.11
C SER A 928 51.46 2.04 4.88
N PRO A 929 52.63 1.79 5.50
CA PRO A 929 53.76 1.35 4.70
C PRO A 929 54.34 0.00 5.13
N GLU A 930 54.57 -0.90 4.18
CA GLU A 930 55.57 -1.96 4.35
C GLU A 930 56.98 -1.40 4.09
N SER A 931 57.95 -1.89 4.86
CA SER A 931 59.31 -1.35 4.89
C SER A 931 60.17 -1.77 3.70
N GLN A 932 61.10 -0.90 3.32
CA GLN A 932 62.08 -1.11 2.26
C GLN A 932 62.88 -2.44 2.40
N SER A 933 62.94 -3.20 1.32
CA SER A 933 64.12 -3.97 0.91
C SER A 933 64.29 -3.83 -0.61
N SER A 934 65.53 -3.80 -1.09
CA SER A 934 65.85 -3.35 -2.45
C SER A 934 66.13 -4.49 -3.44
N ASP A 935 66.26 -4.11 -4.72
CA ASP A 935 66.98 -4.83 -5.77
C ASP A 935 66.44 -6.19 -6.24
N SER A 936 65.68 -6.20 -7.35
CA SER A 936 66.30 -6.44 -8.67
C SER A 936 65.29 -6.61 -9.83
N GLU A 937 65.60 -5.98 -10.96
CA GLU A 937 65.14 -6.38 -12.30
C GLU A 937 66.29 -7.10 -13.04
N PRO A 938 66.04 -7.80 -14.16
CA PRO A 938 64.92 -8.72 -14.38
C PRO A 938 65.40 -10.06 -15.01
N ARG A 939 64.67 -11.15 -14.81
CA ARG A 939 64.79 -12.35 -15.68
C ARG A 939 63.46 -12.98 -16.03
N SER A 940 63.22 -13.10 -17.33
CA SER A 940 62.19 -13.94 -17.92
C SER A 940 62.57 -15.42 -17.83
N THR A 941 61.63 -16.28 -17.44
CA THR A 941 60.86 -17.16 -18.35
C THR A 941 59.82 -17.97 -17.56
N SER A 942 58.74 -18.36 -18.24
CA SER A 942 57.73 -19.32 -17.79
C SER A 942 58.03 -20.72 -18.38
N PRO A 943 57.20 -21.79 -18.21
CA PRO A 943 56.00 -21.96 -17.37
C PRO A 943 56.00 -23.29 -16.55
N VAL A 944 54.79 -23.78 -16.22
CA VAL A 944 54.36 -25.15 -15.84
C VAL A 944 53.99 -25.34 -14.36
N ALA A 945 52.92 -26.11 -14.13
CA ALA A 945 52.22 -26.27 -12.85
C ALA A 945 52.19 -27.74 -12.39
N GLN A 946 51.92 -27.98 -11.09
CA GLN A 946 50.90 -28.97 -10.70
C GLN A 946 50.46 -28.90 -9.21
N ARG A 947 49.13 -28.92 -9.04
CA ARG A 947 48.28 -29.64 -8.06
C ARG A 947 48.73 -29.97 -6.61
N GLN A 948 47.72 -29.86 -5.74
CA GLN A 948 47.37 -30.75 -4.60
C GLN A 948 48.06 -30.59 -3.22
N SER A 949 47.45 -29.74 -2.41
CA SER A 949 46.85 -30.08 -1.10
C SER A 949 47.26 -31.38 -0.37
N ARG A 950 47.70 -31.25 0.89
CA ARG A 950 47.09 -31.97 2.04
C ARG A 950 47.41 -31.31 3.40
N LYS A 951 46.54 -31.61 4.38
CA LYS A 951 46.68 -31.38 5.84
C LYS A 951 47.67 -32.46 6.43
N PRO A 952 47.95 -32.62 7.76
CA PRO A 952 47.26 -32.06 8.94
C PRO A 952 48.12 -31.78 10.21
N THR A 953 47.45 -31.64 11.37
CA THR A 953 47.90 -31.91 12.76
C THR A 953 49.01 -31.05 13.39
N ALA A 954 49.17 -30.94 14.72
CA ALA A 954 48.27 -31.03 15.91
C ALA A 954 49.12 -30.72 17.18
N VAL A 955 48.58 -31.02 18.38
CA VAL A 955 49.22 -30.95 19.72
C VAL A 955 49.38 -29.50 20.21
N GLU A 956 48.63 -28.99 21.20
CA GLU A 956 48.38 -29.40 22.61
C GLU A 956 49.44 -28.95 23.63
N THR A 957 48.98 -28.82 24.89
CA THR A 957 49.72 -28.49 26.13
C THR A 957 50.21 -27.05 26.31
N LYS A 958 50.35 -26.55 27.55
CA LYS A 958 49.39 -26.55 28.69
C LYS A 958 49.86 -25.58 29.78
N ASP A 959 48.95 -25.27 30.71
CA ASP A 959 49.17 -24.94 32.12
C ASP A 959 50.34 -24.00 32.51
N ASN A 960 50.02 -22.81 33.03
CA ASN A 960 50.27 -22.53 34.46
C ASN A 960 49.51 -21.31 35.00
N MET A 961 49.12 -21.39 36.28
CA MET A 961 48.64 -20.27 37.08
C MET A 961 49.78 -19.71 37.96
N ILE A 962 49.63 -18.49 38.51
CA ILE A 962 49.59 -18.23 39.97
C ILE A 962 49.54 -16.72 40.31
N ASN A 963 48.69 -16.41 41.31
CA ASN A 963 48.54 -15.22 42.18
C ASN A 963 49.56 -14.05 42.14
N GLY A 964 49.07 -12.80 42.30
CA GLY A 964 49.89 -11.62 42.61
C GLY A 964 49.12 -10.38 43.13
N LYS A 965 48.98 -10.26 44.46
CA LYS A 965 48.23 -9.23 45.22
C LYS A 965 48.57 -7.75 44.91
N SER A 966 47.60 -6.85 45.13
CA SER A 966 47.81 -5.39 45.26
C SER A 966 48.65 -5.00 46.48
N PRO A 967 49.14 -3.74 46.54
CA PRO A 967 48.57 -2.81 47.54
C PRO A 967 48.33 -1.38 47.03
N ARG A 968 47.65 -0.56 47.85
CA ARG A 968 47.43 0.89 47.65
C ARG A 968 48.63 1.70 48.15
N LEU A 969 48.80 2.93 47.65
CA LEU A 969 49.51 4.01 48.33
C LEU A 969 48.76 5.35 48.19
N ASN A 970 49.09 6.32 49.04
CA ASN A 970 48.33 7.54 49.30
C ASN A 970 49.20 8.79 49.07
N ASN A 971 48.61 9.90 48.62
CA ASN A 971 49.03 11.32 48.82
C ASN A 971 48.03 12.21 48.03
N ASN A 972 47.31 13.23 48.55
CA ASN A 972 47.40 14.13 49.71
C ASN A 972 48.31 15.37 49.49
N TYR A 973 47.73 16.55 49.18
CA TYR A 973 47.81 17.79 50.01
C TYR A 973 47.28 19.12 49.39
N ASN A 974 46.28 19.72 50.06
CA ASN A 974 46.13 21.13 50.52
C ASN A 974 45.96 22.42 49.64
N ASN A 975 45.14 23.33 50.23
CA ASN A 975 45.12 24.82 50.21
C ASN A 975 44.67 25.54 48.91
N ASN A 976 44.04 26.74 48.87
CA ASN A 976 43.36 27.69 49.82
C ASN A 976 42.56 28.71 48.94
N ASN A 977 41.74 29.71 49.34
CA ASN A 977 41.24 30.36 50.58
C ASN A 977 39.84 30.96 50.25
N ALA A 978 38.82 31.13 51.12
CA ALA A 978 38.60 32.01 52.31
C ALA A 978 38.02 33.44 52.01
N LEU A 979 37.19 33.96 52.95
CA LEU A 979 36.36 35.21 52.93
C LEU A 979 35.11 35.14 52.00
N ALA A 980 33.84 35.33 52.38
CA ALA A 980 33.09 35.83 53.55
C ALA A 980 32.81 37.35 53.64
N LEU A 981 31.52 37.76 53.62
CA LEU A 981 30.85 38.73 54.54
C LEU A 981 29.38 39.09 54.15
N LEU A 982 28.55 39.34 55.17
CA LEU A 982 27.33 40.21 55.26
C LEU A 982 26.03 39.92 54.46
N GLU A 983 24.93 39.75 55.22
CA GLU A 983 23.59 40.28 54.88
C GLU A 983 23.49 41.78 55.28
N PRO A 984 22.46 42.56 54.87
CA PRO A 984 21.22 42.61 55.68
C PRO A 984 19.87 42.93 54.96
N ASN A 985 18.79 42.30 55.46
CA ASN A 985 17.42 42.84 55.73
C ASN A 985 16.67 43.89 54.86
N ASN A 986 15.33 43.71 54.86
CA ASN A 986 14.22 44.69 54.94
C ASN A 986 13.44 45.21 53.69
N GLN A 987 12.17 44.75 53.61
CA GLN A 987 10.90 45.53 53.65
C GLN A 987 10.23 46.18 52.40
N ARG A 988 8.96 45.74 52.21
CA ARG A 988 7.70 46.52 51.99
C ARG A 988 7.41 47.19 50.62
N GLY A 989 6.09 47.40 50.37
CA GLY A 989 5.51 48.13 49.22
C GLY A 989 4.82 47.19 48.20
N GLU A 990 3.64 46.60 48.45
CA GLU A 990 2.27 47.16 48.53
C GLU A 990 1.60 47.59 47.19
N VAL A 991 0.38 47.05 47.00
CA VAL A 991 -0.78 47.60 46.25
C VAL A 991 -0.63 47.96 44.76
N ALA A 992 -1.26 47.13 43.90
CA ALA A 992 -2.33 47.59 42.98
C ALA A 992 -3.04 46.42 42.23
N SER A 993 -4.24 46.06 42.70
CA SER A 993 -5.32 45.46 41.88
C SER A 993 -5.99 46.59 41.02
N PRO A 994 -7.00 46.39 40.14
CA PRO A 994 -7.97 45.27 40.07
C PRO A 994 -8.62 44.97 38.67
N ILE A 995 -9.78 44.27 38.68
CA ILE A 995 -10.89 44.31 37.66
C ILE A 995 -10.60 43.65 36.29
N PHE A 996 -11.47 42.84 35.65
CA PHE A 996 -12.74 42.14 35.98
C PHE A 996 -13.14 41.25 34.78
N VAL A 997 -13.72 40.06 34.95
CA VAL A 997 -14.93 39.51 34.23
C VAL A 997 -15.37 38.18 34.89
N PRO A 998 -16.58 37.61 34.63
CA PRO A 998 -17.42 37.21 35.76
C PRO A 998 -17.75 35.72 35.94
N SER A 999 -18.30 35.44 37.12
CA SER A 999 -19.20 34.32 37.44
C SER A 999 -20.36 34.14 36.42
N ARG A 1000 -21.11 33.03 36.33
CA ARG A 1000 -21.54 32.01 37.31
C ARG A 1000 -22.20 30.85 36.52
N ARG A 1001 -22.23 29.59 37.00
CA ARG A 1001 -23.36 29.01 37.78
C ARG A 1001 -23.01 27.60 38.31
N LYS A 1002 -23.71 27.16 39.37
CA LYS A 1002 -23.51 25.89 40.10
C LYS A 1002 -24.57 24.83 39.75
N LYS A 1003 -24.23 23.56 40.01
CA LYS A 1003 -25.01 22.46 40.66
C LYS A 1003 -23.94 21.41 41.08
N HIS A 1004 -23.78 20.91 42.31
CA HIS A 1004 -24.70 20.21 43.24
C HIS A 1004 -25.29 18.94 42.59
N HIS A 1005 -25.17 17.72 43.12
CA HIS A 1005 -24.49 17.15 44.33
C HIS A 1005 -23.84 15.79 43.91
N ASN A 1006 -23.12 15.00 44.72
CA ASN A 1006 -22.99 14.87 46.18
C ASN A 1006 -21.53 14.47 46.58
N ALA A 1007 -21.28 14.07 47.83
CA ALA A 1007 -20.03 13.40 48.23
C ALA A 1007 -20.30 12.19 49.16
N VAL A 1008 -19.53 11.10 48.98
CA VAL A 1008 -19.47 9.97 49.92
C VAL A 1008 -18.01 9.80 50.36
N ILE A 1009 -17.77 9.85 51.66
CA ILE A 1009 -16.43 9.74 52.25
C ILE A 1009 -16.25 8.33 52.81
N LEU A 1010 -15.31 7.57 52.24
CA LEU A 1010 -14.76 6.38 52.88
C LEU A 1010 -13.24 6.56 53.04
N ARG A 1011 -12.75 6.32 54.25
CA ARG A 1011 -11.33 6.43 54.62
C ARG A 1011 -10.65 5.07 54.52
N THR A 1012 -9.51 5.01 53.84
CA THR A 1012 -8.57 3.88 53.86
C THR A 1012 -7.12 4.40 54.01
N PRO A 1013 -6.14 3.56 54.45
CA PRO A 1013 -4.95 4.05 55.15
C PRO A 1013 -3.75 4.44 54.28
N LYS A 1014 -2.68 4.88 54.95
CA LYS A 1014 -1.47 5.52 54.42
C LYS A 1014 -0.47 4.57 53.74
N HIS A 1015 0.03 4.99 52.57
CA HIS A 1015 1.41 4.79 52.06
C HIS A 1015 1.89 3.34 51.78
N PRO A 1016 3.01 3.10 51.05
CA PRO A 1016 4.04 4.03 50.52
C PRO A 1016 3.77 4.59 49.11
N SER A 1017 4.61 5.53 48.70
CA SER A 1017 4.49 6.31 47.46
C SER A 1017 5.60 6.00 46.45
N PHE A 1018 5.23 5.78 45.19
CA PHE A 1018 6.11 5.97 44.03
C PHE A 1018 5.67 7.24 43.28
N PRO A 1019 6.57 8.21 43.01
CA PRO A 1019 6.21 9.43 42.29
C PRO A 1019 6.31 9.24 40.77
N MET A 1020 5.16 9.21 40.10
CA MET A 1020 5.02 9.48 38.67
C MET A 1020 4.14 10.71 38.51
N THR A 1021 4.77 11.88 38.34
CA THR A 1021 4.07 13.18 38.33
C THR A 1021 3.63 13.61 36.93
N ASN A 1022 2.31 13.77 36.76
CA ASN A 1022 1.60 14.64 35.82
C ASN A 1022 2.39 15.25 34.63
N PHE A 1023 2.17 14.72 33.42
CA PHE A 1023 2.43 15.44 32.16
C PHE A 1023 1.33 15.19 31.12
N PHE A 1024 0.10 15.58 31.43
CA PHE A 1024 -1.02 15.56 30.48
C PHE A 1024 -1.90 16.81 30.60
N HIS A 1025 -1.76 17.75 29.66
CA HIS A 1025 -2.87 18.57 29.15
C HIS A 1025 -2.47 19.35 27.88
N THR A 1026 -3.51 19.68 27.10
CA THR A 1026 -3.57 20.54 25.89
C THR A 1026 -2.83 20.07 24.63
N SER A 1027 -3.32 20.55 23.49
CA SER A 1027 -3.22 19.93 22.17
C SER A 1027 -2.19 20.59 21.24
N ALA A 1028 -1.85 19.89 20.15
CA ALA A 1028 -0.93 20.28 19.06
C ALA A 1028 0.54 20.52 19.45
N CYS A 1029 0.83 21.12 20.61
CA CYS A 1029 2.19 21.45 21.04
C CYS A 1029 2.99 20.23 21.53
N SER A 1030 2.36 19.11 21.90
CA SER A 1030 3.02 17.94 22.49
C SER A 1030 4.07 17.30 21.57
N ASN A 1031 3.78 17.16 20.27
CA ASN A 1031 4.76 16.69 19.27
C ASN A 1031 5.98 17.64 19.12
N LEU A 1032 5.84 18.91 19.51
CA LEU A 1032 6.88 19.94 19.43
C LEU A 1032 7.63 20.18 20.76
N TYR A 1033 7.17 19.59 21.87
CA TYR A 1033 7.71 19.86 23.22
C TYR A 1033 8.79 18.85 23.63
N ILE A 1034 8.61 17.56 23.31
CA ILE A 1034 9.55 16.50 23.69
C ILE A 1034 10.86 16.56 22.87
N GLN A 1035 10.83 17.17 21.68
CA GLN A 1035 12.01 17.39 20.83
C GLN A 1035 13.12 18.23 21.50
N MET A 1036 12.83 18.96 22.58
CA MET A 1036 13.84 19.70 23.34
C MET A 1036 14.82 18.82 24.12
N HIS A 1037 14.57 17.51 24.27
CA HIS A 1037 15.50 16.59 24.94
C HIS A 1037 16.53 15.94 24.00
N GLU A 1038 16.49 16.25 22.69
CA GLU A 1038 17.57 15.97 21.73
C GLU A 1038 18.37 17.23 21.34
N PHE A 1039 18.25 18.30 22.15
CA PHE A 1039 18.96 19.58 22.00
C PHE A 1039 19.93 19.78 23.18
#